data_AF-A2XTR9-F1
#
_entry.id   AF-A2XTR9-F1
#
_cell.length_a   1.000
_cell.length_b   1.000
_cell.length_c   1.000
_cell.angle_alpha   90.00
_cell.angle_beta   90.00
_cell.angle_gamma   90.00
#
_symmetry.space_group_name_H-M   'P 1'
#
loop_
_entity.id
_entity.type
_entity.pdbx_description
1 polymer ?
#
loop_
_entity_poly.entity_id
_entity_poly.type
_entity_poly.pdbx_seq_one_letter_code
_entity_poly.pdbx_strand_id
1 'polypeptide(L)'
;MAVAAMELPAVRAYDALGINETSVKSMPFENLATLMQSPATLQATKAVLDRFEKLLPLLSSPVINIDHLLKHLGSPKKKKTPPPAAAASASRYSLRVVLCSYMILAHPGAVLSGQGEKEKLLMDSAGSFVKEFELLVKTVLEKQSTDAAAGQKMFSAQLADFDRAWCAYLYCFVVWKLKDAKSLEDDLVRAACKLERSMMQTCKLSSDGQSHNGLSHDMKAIQKQVADDQKLLREKVHQLSGDAGIERMNSALSDTRSKFFEAKENGNPLAASVANVSTPLSIGSSGSSFTAQSLPGAASSSSSSSLMKQPTDNEQMLNEMLHEDDVSFGGNSDNVSSAEEFQAKVKSTMEKAFWDLVTDSMKGDKPDYTQLINLVKEVRDSLHELASKELKEEILENIDLEILSQVLESGSQDTRYLGQIMHYSLDMIRKLSAPAKEDDMKKSHEKLLNELAASSEVNDNGISSFVIAVIKGLRFTLEEIKQLQSEVSKARIQLMQPIIKGSAGVEYLQKAFADRYGPPANASASLPITKQWVSATKSIVEQEWSSHLESLQALPADHAQRVVVPALRAGHGAPMAQASSSAASGSGLPECKGEKIDKLTRVGLLQLISNVEGLNMQSTPETFQINLPRLRAVQDQFQKVIVIATSILVLHQVLVSKVAAPELQNAISELYDALVKLLDSNPDASTEEIVEAMASSLATVGSLSLPEKQAQATAELATKMLLKSLQAGDVVFGKVSRAVYCAFRGVVLGGGGVKGKKLAEAPLRRLAAAKLADRVVKAGEVLVKMAAISEKVHGQWYKALAL
;
A
#
# COMPACT_ATOMS: atom_id res chain seq x y z
N MET A 1 45.90 -0.37 -35.36
CA MET A 1 45.37 0.99 -35.58
C MET A 1 43.89 1.16 -35.19
N ALA A 2 43.01 0.15 -35.28
CA ALA A 2 41.59 0.31 -34.90
C ALA A 2 41.33 0.53 -33.39
N VAL A 3 42.07 -0.15 -32.51
CA VAL A 3 41.99 0.07 -31.03
C VAL A 3 42.57 1.44 -30.63
N ALA A 4 43.57 1.94 -31.37
CA ALA A 4 44.15 3.27 -31.17
C ALA A 4 43.23 4.42 -31.65
N ALA A 5 42.17 4.10 -32.42
CA ALA A 5 41.15 5.06 -32.86
C ALA A 5 39.97 5.18 -31.87
N MET A 6 39.98 4.41 -30.77
CA MET A 6 39.04 4.61 -29.68
C MET A 6 39.48 5.79 -28.83
N GLU A 7 38.68 6.85 -28.80
CA GLU A 7 38.82 7.87 -27.76
C GLU A 7 38.44 7.23 -26.42
N LEU A 8 39.46 6.74 -25.74
CA LEU A 8 39.43 6.27 -24.37
C LEU A 8 38.67 7.21 -23.40
N PRO A 9 38.64 8.55 -23.59
CA PRO A 9 37.78 9.43 -22.80
C PRO A 9 36.30 9.06 -22.80
N ALA A 10 35.72 8.61 -23.92
CA ALA A 10 34.29 8.28 -23.99
C ALA A 10 33.96 7.00 -23.20
N VAL A 11 34.83 5.99 -23.29
CA VAL A 11 34.67 4.71 -22.58
C VAL A 11 34.95 4.89 -21.09
N ARG A 12 35.97 5.68 -20.71
CA ARG A 12 36.22 6.05 -19.30
C ARG A 12 35.10 6.88 -18.70
N ALA A 13 34.50 7.79 -19.47
CA ALA A 13 33.34 8.57 -19.01
C ALA A 13 32.12 7.67 -18.76
N TYR A 14 31.93 6.61 -19.55
CA TYR A 14 30.89 5.61 -19.30
C TYR A 14 31.20 4.73 -18.08
N ASP A 15 32.43 4.21 -17.97
CA ASP A 15 32.88 3.39 -16.83
C ASP A 15 32.76 4.13 -15.49
N ALA A 16 33.06 5.44 -15.47
CA ALA A 16 32.90 6.30 -14.30
C ALA A 16 31.45 6.45 -13.81
N LEU A 17 30.44 6.09 -14.63
CA LEU A 17 29.04 6.08 -14.20
C LEU A 17 28.71 4.89 -13.27
N GLY A 18 29.58 3.88 -13.20
CA GLY A 18 29.38 2.71 -12.34
C GLY A 18 28.17 1.84 -12.71
N ILE A 19 27.68 1.94 -13.94
CA ILE A 19 26.55 1.14 -14.46
C ILE A 19 27.09 -0.23 -14.88
N ASN A 20 26.83 -1.25 -14.07
CA ASN A 20 27.17 -2.64 -14.38
C ASN A 20 26.14 -3.63 -13.82
N GLU A 21 26.10 -4.85 -14.32
CA GLU A 21 25.12 -5.88 -13.94
C GLU A 21 24.91 -6.00 -12.41
N THR A 22 25.99 -5.90 -11.62
CA THR A 22 25.92 -6.01 -10.16
C THR A 22 25.34 -4.78 -9.48
N SER A 23 25.77 -3.57 -9.90
CA SER A 23 25.29 -2.32 -9.32
C SER A 23 23.82 -2.10 -9.61
N VAL A 24 23.38 -2.43 -10.83
CA VAL A 24 22.01 -2.21 -11.27
C VAL A 24 21.02 -3.14 -10.54
N LYS A 25 21.39 -4.41 -10.28
CA LYS A 25 20.57 -5.37 -9.53
C LYS A 25 20.38 -5.01 -8.05
N SER A 26 21.35 -4.32 -7.45
CA SER A 26 21.27 -3.86 -6.05
C SER A 26 20.54 -2.52 -5.87
N MET A 27 20.28 -1.79 -6.95
CA MET A 27 19.73 -0.44 -6.91
C MET A 27 18.19 -0.46 -6.99
N PRO A 28 17.45 0.33 -6.20
CA PRO A 28 16.00 0.50 -6.35
C PRO A 28 15.60 1.04 -7.74
N PHE A 29 14.39 0.70 -8.21
CA PHE A 29 13.92 1.04 -9.55
C PHE A 29 13.90 2.54 -9.84
N GLU A 30 13.50 3.36 -8.88
CA GLU A 30 13.39 4.82 -9.02
C GLU A 30 14.78 5.48 -9.16
N ASN A 31 15.74 5.00 -8.37
CA ASN A 31 17.13 5.45 -8.43
C ASN A 31 17.77 5.05 -9.76
N LEU A 32 17.46 3.85 -10.26
CA LEU A 32 17.91 3.40 -11.56
C LEU A 32 17.29 4.22 -12.70
N ALA A 33 15.98 4.47 -12.65
CA ALA A 33 15.27 5.24 -13.68
C ALA A 33 15.77 6.68 -13.76
N THR A 34 16.05 7.32 -12.61
CA THR A 34 16.64 8.67 -12.55
C THR A 34 18.07 8.68 -13.07
N LEU A 35 18.88 7.67 -12.74
CA LEU A 35 20.23 7.50 -13.29
C LEU A 35 20.20 7.35 -14.82
N MET A 36 19.32 6.50 -15.36
CA MET A 36 19.18 6.25 -16.80
C MET A 36 18.64 7.45 -17.58
N GLN A 37 17.90 8.34 -16.93
CA GLN A 37 17.40 9.60 -17.52
C GLN A 37 18.39 10.76 -17.38
N SER A 38 19.46 10.60 -16.59
CA SER A 38 20.44 11.67 -16.38
C SER A 38 21.14 12.07 -17.69
N PRO A 39 21.34 13.39 -17.95
CA PRO A 39 22.02 13.85 -19.16
C PRO A 39 23.42 13.26 -19.33
N ALA A 40 24.14 13.07 -18.23
CA ALA A 40 25.48 12.45 -18.22
C ALA A 40 25.45 11.01 -18.73
N THR A 41 24.51 10.19 -18.26
CA THR A 41 24.36 8.80 -18.68
C THR A 41 23.95 8.70 -20.15
N LEU A 42 23.00 9.53 -20.58
CA LEU A 42 22.55 9.55 -21.97
C LEU A 42 23.68 9.97 -22.94
N GLN A 43 24.48 10.98 -22.57
CA GLN A 43 25.59 11.47 -23.39
C GLN A 43 26.76 10.48 -23.45
N ALA A 44 27.18 9.92 -22.31
CA ALA A 44 28.29 8.97 -22.26
C ALA A 44 27.94 7.65 -22.99
N THR A 45 26.75 7.09 -22.74
CA THR A 45 26.29 5.87 -23.41
C THR A 45 26.19 6.09 -24.92
N LYS A 46 25.62 7.22 -25.36
CA LYS A 46 25.54 7.56 -26.79
C LYS A 46 26.92 7.65 -27.43
N ALA A 47 27.88 8.31 -26.77
CA ALA A 47 29.23 8.46 -27.28
C ALA A 47 29.95 7.11 -27.46
N VAL A 48 29.68 6.12 -26.61
CA VAL A 48 30.19 4.75 -26.74
C VAL A 48 29.52 4.01 -27.91
N LEU A 49 28.19 4.06 -27.99
CA LEU A 49 27.42 3.39 -29.05
C LEU A 49 27.73 3.93 -30.45
N ASP A 50 27.80 5.26 -30.62
CA ASP A 50 28.14 5.90 -31.89
C ASP A 50 29.54 5.48 -32.38
N ARG A 51 30.45 5.13 -31.46
CA ARG A 51 31.79 4.63 -31.80
C ARG A 51 31.78 3.15 -32.17
N PHE A 52 31.04 2.32 -31.42
CA PHE A 52 30.86 0.91 -31.80
C PHE A 52 30.19 0.78 -33.17
N GLU A 53 29.24 1.67 -33.49
CA GLU A 53 28.61 1.72 -34.82
C GLU A 53 29.61 2.06 -35.93
N LYS A 54 30.51 3.03 -35.72
CA LYS A 54 31.59 3.36 -36.67
C LYS A 54 32.59 2.23 -36.90
N LEU A 55 32.71 1.29 -35.98
CA LEU A 55 33.63 0.15 -36.04
C LEU A 55 33.00 -1.11 -36.68
N LEU A 56 31.69 -1.12 -36.94
CA LEU A 56 30.99 -2.22 -37.62
C LEU A 56 31.60 -2.64 -38.96
N PRO A 57 32.08 -1.72 -39.83
CA PRO A 57 32.70 -2.12 -41.11
C PRO A 57 34.00 -2.93 -40.95
N LEU A 58 34.56 -3.02 -39.74
CA LEU A 58 35.78 -3.79 -39.44
C LEU A 58 35.48 -5.25 -39.04
N LEU A 59 34.20 -5.63 -38.96
CA LEU A 59 33.79 -7.00 -38.69
C LEU A 59 34.12 -7.92 -39.86
N SER A 60 34.66 -9.11 -39.56
CA SER A 60 34.95 -10.12 -40.58
C SER A 60 33.71 -10.94 -41.00
N SER A 61 32.58 -10.77 -40.32
CA SER A 61 31.30 -11.45 -40.59
C SER A 61 30.25 -10.49 -41.15
N PRO A 62 29.29 -10.96 -41.98
CA PRO A 62 28.21 -10.14 -42.49
C PRO A 62 27.31 -9.63 -41.34
N VAL A 63 27.05 -8.32 -41.32
CA VAL A 63 26.20 -7.65 -40.33
C VAL A 63 24.73 -7.97 -40.61
N ILE A 64 23.99 -8.41 -39.59
CA ILE A 64 22.56 -8.76 -39.72
C ILE A 64 21.74 -7.49 -40.04
N ASN A 65 20.89 -7.54 -41.06
CA ASN A 65 19.97 -6.44 -41.37
C ASN A 65 18.83 -6.38 -40.34
N ILE A 66 18.79 -5.29 -39.57
CA ILE A 66 17.79 -5.04 -38.53
C ILE A 66 16.88 -3.86 -38.86
N ASP A 67 16.92 -3.33 -40.09
CA ASP A 67 16.20 -2.11 -40.47
C ASP A 67 14.68 -2.28 -40.32
N HIS A 68 14.18 -3.49 -40.54
CA HIS A 68 12.79 -3.84 -40.32
C HIS A 68 12.38 -3.75 -38.84
N LEU A 69 13.26 -4.11 -37.90
CA LEU A 69 13.02 -4.01 -36.45
C LEU A 69 13.10 -2.55 -35.98
N LEU A 70 14.06 -1.78 -36.49
CA LEU A 70 14.24 -0.37 -36.13
C LEU A 70 13.04 0.50 -36.53
N LYS A 71 12.36 0.17 -37.64
CA LYS A 71 11.11 0.83 -38.05
C LYS A 71 9.99 0.74 -37.00
N HIS A 72 9.93 -0.35 -36.23
CA HIS A 72 8.94 -0.54 -35.17
C HIS A 72 9.27 0.21 -33.87
N LEU A 73 10.45 0.83 -33.77
CA LEU A 73 10.85 1.60 -32.60
C LEU A 73 10.54 3.10 -32.71
N GLY A 74 10.30 3.61 -33.92
CA GLY A 74 9.98 5.02 -34.16
C GLY A 74 8.48 5.31 -34.18
N SER A 75 8.07 6.45 -33.61
CA SER A 75 6.67 6.92 -33.72
C SER A 75 6.33 7.28 -35.19
N PRO A 76 5.12 6.97 -35.68
CA PRO A 76 4.70 7.38 -37.02
C PRO A 76 4.68 8.90 -37.10
N LYS A 77 5.59 9.48 -37.90
CA LYS A 77 5.63 10.92 -38.18
C LYS A 77 4.32 11.33 -38.87
N LYS A 78 3.57 12.28 -38.29
CA LYS A 78 2.41 12.92 -38.94
C LYS A 78 2.80 13.34 -40.36
N LYS A 79 2.08 12.82 -41.37
CA LYS A 79 2.24 13.18 -42.79
C LYS A 79 2.17 14.70 -42.95
N LYS A 80 3.31 15.33 -43.23
CA LYS A 80 3.42 16.50 -44.11
C LYS A 80 4.34 16.08 -45.26
N THR A 81 3.94 16.43 -46.47
CA THR A 81 4.53 16.09 -47.78
C THR A 81 6.06 16.22 -47.84
N PRO A 82 6.76 15.38 -48.62
CA PRO A 82 8.22 15.33 -48.62
C PRO A 82 8.84 16.36 -49.57
N PRO A 83 9.99 16.97 -49.24
CA PRO A 83 11.02 17.27 -50.21
C PRO A 83 12.00 16.07 -50.33
N PRO A 84 12.63 15.86 -51.50
CA PRO A 84 13.55 14.76 -51.72
C PRO A 84 14.92 15.05 -51.07
N ALA A 85 15.62 13.97 -50.70
CA ALA A 85 16.98 13.91 -50.15
C ALA A 85 17.15 14.20 -48.65
N ALA A 86 16.96 13.13 -47.85
CA ALA A 86 17.80 12.68 -46.72
C ALA A 86 16.91 11.89 -45.75
N ALA A 87 16.73 10.60 -46.00
CA ALA A 87 16.21 9.70 -44.99
C ALA A 87 17.26 9.64 -43.86
N ALA A 88 17.03 10.38 -42.77
CA ALA A 88 17.86 10.28 -41.58
C ALA A 88 17.81 8.82 -41.09
N SER A 89 18.88 8.06 -41.35
CA SER A 89 19.02 6.67 -40.94
C SER A 89 18.98 6.62 -39.42
N ALA A 90 18.07 5.83 -38.85
CA ALA A 90 18.08 5.55 -37.41
C ALA A 90 19.42 4.89 -37.05
N SER A 91 20.05 5.31 -35.94
CA SER A 91 21.27 4.67 -35.44
C SER A 91 21.00 3.18 -35.19
N ARG A 92 21.95 2.31 -35.56
CA ARG A 92 21.81 0.85 -35.41
C ARG A 92 21.56 0.47 -33.95
N TYR A 93 22.27 1.13 -33.03
CA TYR A 93 22.11 0.97 -31.59
C TYR A 93 21.24 2.09 -31.04
N SER A 94 20.00 1.76 -30.69
CA SER A 94 19.07 2.73 -30.09
C SER A 94 19.41 2.93 -28.62
N LEU A 95 19.84 4.14 -28.26
CA LEU A 95 20.20 4.51 -26.87
C LEU A 95 19.14 4.09 -25.85
N ARG A 96 17.86 4.37 -26.12
CA ARG A 96 16.77 4.02 -25.18
C ARG A 96 16.63 2.51 -25.01
N VAL A 97 16.76 1.74 -26.09
CA VAL A 97 16.60 0.28 -26.05
C VAL A 97 17.78 -0.40 -25.36
N VAL A 98 19.00 0.15 -25.52
CA VAL A 98 20.19 -0.27 -24.77
C VAL A 98 20.02 -0.01 -23.28
N LEU A 99 19.60 1.19 -22.87
CA LEU A 99 19.39 1.47 -21.44
C LEU A 99 18.23 0.65 -20.85
N CYS A 100 17.20 0.33 -21.64
CA CYS A 100 16.12 -0.56 -21.23
C CYS A 100 16.61 -1.99 -20.91
N SER A 101 17.71 -2.49 -21.50
CA SER A 101 18.20 -3.85 -21.18
C SER A 101 18.65 -3.95 -19.72
N TYR A 102 19.26 -2.88 -19.19
CA TYR A 102 19.62 -2.79 -17.77
C TYR A 102 18.40 -2.73 -16.86
N MET A 103 17.34 -2.02 -17.28
CA MET A 103 16.09 -1.97 -16.51
C MET A 103 15.36 -3.32 -16.49
N ILE A 104 15.31 -4.02 -17.64
CA ILE A 104 14.71 -5.37 -17.75
C ILE A 104 15.50 -6.38 -16.90
N LEU A 105 16.84 -6.26 -16.89
CA LEU A 105 17.72 -7.15 -16.14
C LEU A 105 17.59 -6.97 -14.62
N ALA A 106 17.48 -5.74 -14.15
CA ALA A 106 17.43 -5.43 -12.71
C ALA A 106 16.03 -5.51 -12.11
N HIS A 107 15.01 -5.02 -12.83
CA HIS A 107 13.64 -4.89 -12.33
C HIS A 107 12.60 -5.43 -13.32
N PRO A 108 12.62 -6.74 -13.62
CA PRO A 108 11.70 -7.33 -14.60
C PRO A 108 10.23 -7.14 -14.20
N GLY A 109 9.90 -7.18 -12.91
CA GLY A 109 8.53 -7.00 -12.41
C GLY A 109 7.98 -5.56 -12.53
N ALA A 110 8.85 -4.56 -12.67
CA ALA A 110 8.45 -3.16 -12.86
C ALA A 110 8.33 -2.78 -14.35
N VAL A 111 9.09 -3.44 -15.22
CA VAL A 111 9.13 -3.16 -16.66
C VAL A 111 8.18 -4.04 -17.47
N LEU A 112 7.98 -5.30 -17.05
CA LEU A 112 7.18 -6.28 -17.78
C LEU A 112 5.81 -6.44 -17.11
N SER A 113 4.75 -6.34 -17.91
CA SER A 113 3.35 -6.48 -17.48
C SER A 113 2.91 -7.95 -17.22
N GLY A 114 3.81 -8.93 -17.36
CA GLY A 114 3.53 -10.35 -17.10
C GLY A 114 4.76 -11.27 -17.15
N GLN A 115 4.58 -12.57 -16.83
CA GLN A 115 5.63 -13.61 -16.81
C GLN A 115 5.35 -14.75 -17.80
N GLY A 116 5.47 -14.48 -19.10
CA GLY A 116 5.33 -15.49 -20.16
C GLY A 116 6.66 -15.97 -20.75
N GLU A 117 6.61 -16.93 -21.68
CA GLU A 117 7.81 -17.46 -22.35
C GLU A 117 8.56 -16.40 -23.15
N LYS A 118 7.84 -15.45 -23.78
CA LYS A 118 8.44 -14.35 -24.55
C LYS A 118 9.13 -13.33 -23.64
N GLU A 119 8.55 -13.07 -22.49
CA GLU A 119 9.10 -12.20 -21.44
C GLU A 119 10.36 -12.84 -20.82
N LYS A 120 10.37 -14.16 -20.63
CA LYS A 120 11.58 -14.91 -20.22
C LYS A 120 12.70 -14.83 -21.26
N LEU A 121 12.39 -15.08 -22.54
CA LEU A 121 13.36 -14.94 -23.63
C LEU A 121 13.91 -13.50 -23.76
N LEU A 122 13.08 -12.49 -23.50
CA LEU A 122 13.51 -11.09 -23.45
C LEU A 122 14.49 -10.85 -22.30
N MET A 123 14.22 -11.35 -21.10
CA MET A 123 15.12 -11.24 -19.94
C MET A 123 16.46 -11.93 -20.20
N ASP A 124 16.42 -13.17 -20.72
CA ASP A 124 17.63 -13.95 -21.01
C ASP A 124 18.49 -13.25 -22.07
N SER A 125 17.87 -12.75 -23.15
CA SER A 125 18.58 -12.01 -24.21
C SER A 125 19.09 -10.64 -23.76
N ALA A 126 18.36 -9.92 -22.89
CA ALA A 126 18.82 -8.67 -22.28
C ALA A 126 20.05 -8.90 -21.40
N GLY A 127 20.06 -9.98 -20.60
CA GLY A 127 21.21 -10.37 -19.78
C GLY A 127 22.43 -10.74 -20.63
N SER A 128 22.25 -11.53 -21.69
CA SER A 128 23.34 -11.84 -22.64
C SER A 128 23.90 -10.58 -23.30
N PHE A 129 23.04 -9.65 -23.73
CA PHE A 129 23.48 -8.39 -24.34
C PHE A 129 24.27 -7.50 -23.37
N VAL A 130 23.80 -7.32 -22.14
CA VAL A 130 24.50 -6.52 -21.11
C VAL A 130 25.89 -7.09 -20.84
N LYS A 131 26.02 -8.42 -20.73
CA LYS A 131 27.31 -9.09 -20.52
C LYS A 131 28.30 -8.83 -21.65
N GLU A 132 27.88 -8.98 -22.90
CA GLU A 132 28.74 -8.72 -24.06
C GLU A 132 29.11 -7.23 -24.18
N PHE A 133 28.20 -6.33 -23.84
CA PHE A 133 28.47 -4.89 -23.84
C PHE A 133 29.52 -4.51 -22.78
N GLU A 134 29.40 -5.02 -21.55
CA GLU A 134 30.36 -4.80 -20.48
C GLU A 134 31.72 -5.42 -20.79
N LEU A 135 31.75 -6.63 -21.36
CA LEU A 135 32.97 -7.30 -21.80
C LEU A 135 33.69 -6.51 -22.89
N LEU A 136 32.95 -5.92 -23.82
CA LEU A 136 33.48 -5.07 -24.88
C LEU A 136 34.06 -3.77 -24.30
N VAL A 137 33.36 -3.10 -23.37
CA VAL A 137 33.86 -1.92 -22.64
C VAL A 137 35.15 -2.25 -21.88
N LYS A 138 35.15 -3.36 -21.13
CA LYS A 138 36.31 -3.81 -20.35
C LYS A 138 37.52 -4.13 -21.22
N THR A 139 37.33 -4.79 -22.35
CA THR A 139 38.43 -5.12 -23.28
C THR A 139 39.08 -3.87 -23.88
N VAL A 140 38.32 -2.78 -24.01
CA VAL A 140 38.84 -1.48 -24.45
C VAL A 140 39.65 -0.79 -23.35
N LEU A 141 39.24 -0.96 -22.08
CA LEU A 141 39.96 -0.42 -20.93
C LEU A 141 41.27 -1.17 -20.63
N GLU A 142 41.32 -2.49 -20.82
CA GLU A 142 42.46 -3.35 -20.46
C GLU A 142 43.59 -3.42 -21.51
N LYS A 143 43.34 -3.06 -22.78
CA LYS A 143 44.34 -3.16 -23.85
C LYS A 143 45.35 -2.00 -23.85
N GLN A 144 46.30 -2.05 -22.92
CA GLN A 144 47.54 -1.25 -22.96
C GLN A 144 48.84 -2.07 -23.13
N SER A 145 48.84 -3.42 -23.15
CA SER A 145 50.12 -4.11 -22.87
C SER A 145 50.53 -5.34 -23.70
N THR A 146 49.84 -5.80 -24.73
CA THR A 146 50.36 -6.93 -25.56
C THR A 146 49.92 -6.92 -27.03
N ASP A 147 50.77 -7.52 -27.86
CA ASP A 147 50.79 -7.71 -29.33
C ASP A 147 49.60 -7.19 -30.17
N ALA A 148 49.88 -6.23 -31.06
CA ALA A 148 48.87 -5.44 -31.78
C ALA A 148 48.01 -6.23 -32.78
N ALA A 149 48.51 -7.34 -33.33
CA ALA A 149 47.81 -8.13 -34.36
C ALA A 149 46.83 -9.17 -33.75
N ALA A 150 47.22 -9.83 -32.65
CA ALA A 150 46.35 -10.78 -31.94
C ALA A 150 45.22 -10.04 -31.20
N GLY A 151 45.52 -8.88 -30.61
CA GLY A 151 44.54 -8.03 -29.94
C GLY A 151 43.45 -7.49 -30.88
N GLN A 152 43.77 -7.26 -32.16
CA GLN A 152 42.79 -6.80 -33.15
C GLN A 152 41.79 -7.90 -33.52
N LYS A 153 42.25 -9.14 -33.73
CA LYS A 153 41.37 -10.29 -34.02
C LYS A 153 40.43 -10.62 -32.85
N MET A 154 40.94 -10.51 -31.62
CA MET A 154 40.14 -10.74 -30.41
C MET A 154 39.06 -9.65 -30.22
N PHE A 155 39.39 -8.38 -30.48
CA PHE A 155 38.40 -7.29 -30.40
C PHE A 155 37.34 -7.39 -31.51
N SER A 156 37.74 -7.75 -32.74
CA SER A 156 36.76 -7.95 -33.82
C SER A 156 35.82 -9.13 -33.55
N ALA A 157 36.30 -10.18 -32.87
CA ALA A 157 35.45 -11.29 -32.43
C ALA A 157 34.45 -10.84 -31.36
N GLN A 158 34.90 -10.11 -30.34
CA GLN A 158 34.04 -9.57 -29.29
C GLN A 158 33.01 -8.56 -29.82
N LEU A 159 33.40 -7.70 -30.77
CA LEU A 159 32.46 -6.78 -31.43
C LEU A 159 31.40 -7.55 -32.24
N ALA A 160 31.76 -8.70 -32.82
CA ALA A 160 30.82 -9.56 -33.53
C ALA A 160 29.84 -10.26 -32.56
N ASP A 161 30.32 -10.70 -31.40
CA ASP A 161 29.49 -11.30 -30.36
C ASP A 161 28.54 -10.27 -29.72
N PHE A 162 29.01 -9.05 -29.50
CA PHE A 162 28.18 -7.90 -29.09
C PHE A 162 27.07 -7.59 -30.11
N ASP A 163 27.38 -7.46 -31.41
CA ASP A 163 26.37 -7.18 -32.44
C ASP A 163 25.35 -8.33 -32.58
N ARG A 164 25.81 -9.58 -32.42
CA ARG A 164 24.93 -10.75 -32.41
C ARG A 164 23.97 -10.73 -31.21
N ALA A 165 24.49 -10.42 -30.02
CA ALA A 165 23.68 -10.30 -28.80
C ALA A 165 22.67 -9.14 -28.90
N TRP A 166 23.07 -8.01 -29.49
CA TRP A 166 22.18 -6.88 -29.78
C TRP A 166 21.04 -7.29 -30.70
N CYS A 167 21.33 -7.99 -31.80
CA CYS A 167 20.30 -8.43 -32.74
C CYS A 167 19.28 -9.38 -32.10
N ALA A 168 19.75 -10.32 -31.27
CA ALA A 168 18.89 -11.24 -30.54
C ALA A 168 17.99 -10.52 -29.52
N TYR A 169 18.58 -9.62 -28.72
CA TYR A 169 17.84 -8.81 -27.75
C TYR A 169 16.83 -7.88 -28.45
N LEU A 170 17.24 -7.18 -29.50
CA LEU A 170 16.37 -6.26 -30.25
C LEU A 170 15.16 -6.99 -30.86
N TYR A 171 15.36 -8.21 -31.37
CA TYR A 171 14.26 -9.04 -31.87
C TYR A 171 13.25 -9.35 -30.75
N CYS A 172 13.72 -9.89 -29.63
CA CYS A 172 12.85 -10.19 -28.47
C CYS A 172 12.15 -8.93 -27.96
N PHE A 173 12.85 -7.79 -27.93
CA PHE A 173 12.34 -6.51 -27.47
C PHE A 173 11.22 -5.99 -28.38
N VAL A 174 11.39 -6.06 -29.71
CA VAL A 174 10.36 -5.63 -30.67
C VAL A 174 9.13 -6.55 -30.59
N VAL A 175 9.33 -7.87 -30.50
CA VAL A 175 8.23 -8.83 -30.36
C VAL A 175 7.41 -8.55 -29.08
N TRP A 176 8.09 -8.30 -27.96
CA TRP A 176 7.43 -7.92 -26.72
C TRP A 176 6.70 -6.58 -26.86
N LYS A 177 7.36 -5.55 -27.39
CA LYS A 177 6.77 -4.22 -27.55
C LYS A 177 5.53 -4.20 -28.43
N LEU A 178 5.49 -5.02 -29.49
CA LEU A 178 4.31 -5.17 -30.34
C LEU A 178 3.14 -5.83 -29.60
N LYS A 179 3.42 -6.83 -28.76
CA LYS A 179 2.41 -7.47 -27.89
C LYS A 179 1.88 -6.48 -26.86
N ASP A 180 2.76 -5.72 -26.22
CA ASP A 180 2.41 -4.72 -25.21
C ASP A 180 1.57 -3.58 -25.80
N ALA A 181 1.98 -3.06 -26.97
CA ALA A 181 1.20 -2.07 -27.72
C ALA A 181 -0.21 -2.60 -28.09
N LYS A 182 -0.33 -3.88 -28.46
CA LYS A 182 -1.62 -4.48 -28.78
C LYS A 182 -2.51 -4.65 -27.53
N SER A 183 -1.94 -5.02 -26.39
CA SER A 183 -2.67 -5.08 -25.12
C SER A 183 -3.21 -3.71 -24.72
N LEU A 184 -2.38 -2.66 -24.84
CA LEU A 184 -2.77 -1.30 -24.53
C LEU A 184 -3.87 -0.79 -25.49
N GLU A 185 -3.81 -1.13 -26.78
CA GLU A 185 -4.88 -0.86 -27.74
C GLU A 185 -6.20 -1.51 -27.27
N ASP A 186 -6.18 -2.79 -26.89
CA ASP A 186 -7.39 -3.51 -26.46
C ASP A 186 -8.02 -2.88 -25.21
N ASP A 187 -7.20 -2.37 -24.29
CA ASP A 187 -7.67 -1.65 -23.10
C ASP A 187 -8.28 -0.28 -23.44
N LEU A 188 -7.68 0.48 -24.35
CA LEU A 188 -8.24 1.74 -24.85
C LEU A 188 -9.57 1.52 -25.59
N VAL A 189 -9.66 0.47 -26.41
CA VAL A 189 -10.90 0.07 -27.09
C VAL A 189 -11.97 -0.32 -26.07
N ARG A 190 -11.60 -1.08 -25.03
CA ARG A 190 -12.52 -1.47 -23.94
C ARG A 190 -13.03 -0.25 -23.19
N ALA A 191 -12.17 0.74 -22.90
CA ALA A 191 -12.57 1.99 -22.25
C ALA A 191 -13.59 2.77 -23.11
N ALA A 192 -13.33 2.92 -24.41
CA ALA A 192 -14.26 3.58 -25.32
C ALA A 192 -15.62 2.87 -25.40
N CYS A 193 -15.64 1.53 -25.44
CA CYS A 193 -16.88 0.75 -25.46
C CYS A 193 -17.66 0.84 -24.14
N LYS A 194 -17.00 1.09 -23.00
CA LYS A 194 -17.68 1.34 -21.72
C LYS A 194 -18.31 2.73 -21.70
N LEU A 195 -17.59 3.75 -22.17
CA LEU A 195 -18.11 5.12 -22.29
C LEU A 195 -19.36 5.16 -23.19
N GLU A 196 -19.31 4.47 -24.33
CA GLU A 196 -20.45 4.35 -25.25
C GLU A 196 -21.67 3.71 -24.57
N ARG A 197 -21.49 2.58 -23.87
CA ARG A 197 -22.59 1.91 -23.14
C ARG A 197 -23.21 2.78 -22.06
N SER A 198 -22.38 3.45 -21.27
CA SER A 198 -22.84 4.36 -20.21
C SER A 198 -23.64 5.53 -20.77
N MET A 199 -23.16 6.12 -21.88
CA MET A 199 -23.87 7.17 -22.61
C MET A 199 -25.23 6.66 -23.12
N MET A 200 -25.28 5.49 -23.76
CA MET A 200 -26.52 4.92 -24.32
C MET A 200 -27.57 4.60 -23.24
N GLN A 201 -27.14 4.10 -22.08
CA GLN A 201 -28.01 3.86 -20.93
C GLN A 201 -28.57 5.16 -20.34
N THR A 202 -27.71 6.16 -20.17
CA THR A 202 -28.07 7.43 -19.51
C THR A 202 -28.93 8.32 -20.41
N CYS A 203 -28.62 8.38 -21.70
CA CYS A 203 -29.35 9.19 -22.67
C CYS A 203 -30.60 8.49 -23.27
N LYS A 204 -30.91 7.25 -22.82
CA LYS A 204 -32.07 6.45 -23.28
C LYS A 204 -32.22 6.40 -24.81
N LEU A 205 -31.11 6.22 -25.54
CA LEU A 205 -31.12 6.23 -27.00
C LEU A 205 -32.07 5.15 -27.57
N SER A 206 -32.92 5.55 -28.52
CA SER A 206 -33.77 4.64 -29.32
C SER A 206 -33.02 4.18 -30.57
N SER A 207 -33.38 3.01 -31.09
CA SER A 207 -32.75 2.37 -32.25
C SER A 207 -32.86 3.18 -33.54
N ASP A 208 -33.73 4.18 -33.60
CA ASP A 208 -34.13 4.84 -34.86
C ASP A 208 -33.49 6.21 -35.10
N GLY A 209 -32.46 6.60 -34.34
CA GLY A 209 -31.69 7.83 -34.59
C GLY A 209 -32.46 9.17 -34.48
N GLN A 210 -33.77 9.14 -34.31
CA GLN A 210 -34.60 10.31 -34.05
C GLN A 210 -34.60 10.62 -32.55
N SER A 211 -33.85 11.66 -32.18
CA SER A 211 -33.99 12.28 -30.88
C SER A 211 -35.40 12.88 -30.79
N HIS A 212 -36.31 12.22 -30.06
CA HIS A 212 -37.51 12.90 -29.60
C HIS A 212 -37.07 14.18 -28.86
N ASN A 213 -37.60 15.32 -29.30
CA ASN A 213 -37.31 16.65 -28.75
C ASN A 213 -37.59 16.68 -27.24
N GLY A 214 -36.56 16.39 -26.43
CA GLY A 214 -36.69 16.33 -24.98
C GLY A 214 -35.45 15.79 -24.24
N LEU A 215 -34.24 15.92 -24.78
CA LEU A 215 -33.02 15.63 -24.01
C LEU A 215 -32.74 16.79 -23.04
N SER A 216 -32.69 16.49 -21.73
CA SER A 216 -32.27 17.44 -20.69
C SER A 216 -30.88 18.02 -21.00
N HIS A 217 -30.61 19.24 -20.55
CA HIS A 217 -29.32 19.92 -20.73
C HIS A 217 -28.14 19.02 -20.28
N ASP A 218 -28.32 18.29 -19.18
CA ASP A 218 -27.32 17.36 -18.64
C ASP A 218 -27.03 16.17 -19.56
N MET A 219 -28.05 15.64 -20.24
CA MET A 219 -27.85 14.54 -21.21
C MET A 219 -27.06 15.00 -22.43
N LYS A 220 -27.23 16.25 -22.85
CA LYS A 220 -26.43 16.85 -23.94
C LYS A 220 -24.99 17.08 -23.51
N ALA A 221 -24.76 17.50 -22.27
CA ALA A 221 -23.42 17.66 -21.70
C ALA A 221 -22.68 16.31 -21.63
N ILE A 222 -23.36 15.24 -21.19
CA ILE A 222 -22.80 13.87 -21.15
C ILE A 222 -22.44 13.37 -22.55
N GLN A 223 -23.29 13.58 -23.56
CA GLN A 223 -22.98 13.21 -24.95
C GLN A 223 -21.75 13.95 -25.47
N LYS A 224 -21.64 15.25 -25.19
CA LYS A 224 -20.49 16.06 -25.59
C LYS A 224 -19.20 15.56 -24.94
N GLN A 225 -19.23 15.31 -23.63
CA GLN A 225 -18.07 14.80 -22.89
C GLN A 225 -17.60 13.45 -23.43
N VAL A 226 -18.52 12.50 -23.62
CA VAL A 226 -18.17 11.16 -24.14
C VAL A 226 -17.61 11.24 -25.56
N ALA A 227 -18.10 12.15 -26.39
CA ALA A 227 -17.56 12.38 -27.73
C ALA A 227 -16.12 12.93 -27.69
N ASP A 228 -15.84 13.87 -26.80
CA ASP A 228 -14.49 14.44 -26.60
C ASP A 228 -13.52 13.38 -26.05
N ASP A 229 -13.97 12.54 -25.12
CA ASP A 229 -13.18 11.46 -24.54
C ASP A 229 -12.84 10.38 -25.58
N GLN A 230 -13.84 9.98 -26.38
CA GLN A 230 -13.63 9.04 -27.48
C GLN A 230 -12.69 9.60 -28.54
N LYS A 231 -12.71 10.92 -28.78
CA LYS A 231 -11.77 11.57 -29.70
C LYS A 231 -10.34 11.44 -29.18
N LEU A 232 -10.09 11.62 -27.89
CA LEU A 232 -8.74 11.42 -27.36
C LEU A 232 -8.32 9.95 -27.37
N LEU A 233 -9.23 9.03 -27.01
CA LEU A 233 -8.94 7.60 -27.08
C LEU A 233 -8.59 7.17 -28.52
N ARG A 234 -9.31 7.71 -29.52
CA ARG A 234 -8.97 7.53 -30.94
C ARG A 234 -7.59 8.08 -31.27
N GLU A 235 -7.23 9.27 -30.81
CA GLU A 235 -5.88 9.81 -31.06
C GLU A 235 -4.79 8.91 -30.47
N LYS A 236 -5.01 8.36 -29.27
CA LYS A 236 -4.07 7.42 -28.63
C LYS A 236 -3.99 6.09 -29.37
N VAL A 237 -5.12 5.51 -29.77
CA VAL A 237 -5.14 4.27 -30.58
C VAL A 237 -4.44 4.49 -31.93
N HIS A 238 -4.63 5.63 -32.58
CA HIS A 238 -3.94 5.97 -33.82
C HIS A 238 -2.43 6.11 -33.60
N GLN A 239 -1.99 6.68 -32.48
CA GLN A 239 -0.56 6.80 -32.15
C GLN A 239 0.11 5.43 -31.89
N LEU A 240 -0.64 4.47 -31.34
CA LEU A 240 -0.14 3.13 -30.99
C LEU A 240 -0.17 2.15 -32.17
N SER A 241 -1.28 2.11 -32.91
CA SER A 241 -1.58 1.06 -33.89
C SER A 241 -2.03 1.56 -35.26
N GLY A 242 -2.00 2.88 -35.48
CA GLY A 242 -2.38 3.51 -36.75
C GLY A 242 -3.84 3.28 -37.14
N ASP A 243 -4.11 3.41 -38.45
CA ASP A 243 -5.48 3.32 -39.01
C ASP A 243 -6.13 1.96 -38.73
N ALA A 244 -5.35 0.87 -38.77
CA ALA A 244 -5.85 -0.48 -38.48
C ALA A 244 -6.36 -0.63 -37.02
N GLY A 245 -5.76 0.08 -36.06
CA GLY A 245 -6.26 0.13 -34.68
C GLY A 245 -7.59 0.88 -34.57
N ILE A 246 -7.75 1.96 -35.35
CA ILE A 246 -8.99 2.75 -35.40
C ILE A 246 -10.13 1.95 -36.02
N GLU A 247 -9.87 1.17 -37.06
CA GLU A 247 -10.86 0.26 -37.63
C GLU A 247 -11.36 -0.75 -36.60
N ARG A 248 -10.46 -1.41 -35.87
CA ARG A 248 -10.83 -2.35 -34.79
C ARG A 248 -11.63 -1.68 -33.69
N MET A 249 -11.24 -0.46 -33.30
CA MET A 249 -11.99 0.35 -32.34
C MET A 249 -13.40 0.67 -32.83
N ASN A 250 -13.55 1.08 -34.10
CA ASN A 250 -14.85 1.36 -34.70
C ASN A 250 -15.73 0.11 -34.77
N SER A 251 -15.18 -1.05 -35.17
CA SER A 251 -15.91 -2.32 -35.16
C SER A 251 -16.39 -2.68 -33.75
N ALA A 252 -15.54 -2.57 -32.74
CA ALA A 252 -15.90 -2.87 -31.36
C ALA A 252 -16.99 -1.91 -30.80
N LEU A 253 -16.92 -0.63 -31.15
CA LEU A 253 -17.97 0.34 -30.81
C LEU A 253 -19.29 0.02 -31.52
N SER A 254 -19.23 -0.38 -32.79
CA SER A 254 -20.40 -0.82 -33.55
C SER A 254 -21.05 -2.06 -32.92
N ASP A 255 -20.26 -3.09 -32.62
CA ASP A 255 -20.73 -4.31 -31.94
C ASP A 255 -21.35 -4.01 -30.59
N THR A 256 -20.78 -3.05 -29.86
CA THR A 256 -21.29 -2.60 -28.56
C THR A 256 -22.67 -1.94 -28.70
N ARG A 257 -22.87 -1.11 -29.74
CA ARG A 257 -24.17 -0.51 -30.05
C ARG A 257 -25.19 -1.57 -30.44
N SER A 258 -24.85 -2.50 -31.33
CA SER A 258 -25.74 -3.58 -31.76
C SER A 258 -26.20 -4.44 -30.58
N LYS A 259 -25.27 -4.90 -29.73
CA LYS A 259 -25.58 -5.70 -28.53
C LYS A 259 -26.47 -4.94 -27.53
N PHE A 260 -26.31 -3.63 -27.42
CA PHE A 260 -27.17 -2.81 -26.56
C PHE A 260 -28.62 -2.79 -27.06
N PHE A 261 -28.83 -2.64 -28.37
CA PHE A 261 -30.17 -2.65 -28.95
C PHE A 261 -30.80 -4.05 -28.95
N GLU A 262 -30.04 -5.10 -29.28
CA GLU A 262 -30.50 -6.50 -29.16
C GLU A 262 -30.94 -6.84 -27.73
N ALA A 263 -30.20 -6.39 -26.71
CA ALA A 263 -30.56 -6.61 -25.30
C ALA A 263 -31.84 -5.86 -24.88
N LYS A 264 -32.11 -4.70 -25.49
CA LYS A 264 -33.32 -3.90 -25.26
C LYS A 264 -34.56 -4.51 -25.94
N GLU A 265 -34.39 -5.14 -27.10
CA GLU A 265 -35.48 -5.79 -27.85
C GLU A 265 -35.88 -7.14 -27.23
N ASN A 266 -34.92 -7.89 -26.67
CA ASN A 266 -35.14 -9.21 -26.06
C ASN A 266 -35.75 -9.20 -24.63
N GLY A 267 -36.20 -8.04 -24.13
CA GLY A 267 -36.98 -7.95 -22.88
C GLY A 267 -36.26 -8.33 -21.58
N ASN A 268 -34.93 -8.42 -21.56
CA ASN A 268 -34.18 -8.68 -20.32
C ASN A 268 -34.07 -7.40 -19.48
N PRO A 269 -34.37 -7.43 -18.17
CA PRO A 269 -34.23 -6.26 -17.33
C PRO A 269 -32.75 -5.91 -17.16
N LEU A 270 -32.26 -4.91 -17.89
CA LEU A 270 -30.98 -4.28 -17.59
C LEU A 270 -31.11 -3.64 -16.20
N ALA A 271 -30.39 -4.20 -15.23
CA ALA A 271 -30.30 -3.69 -13.87
C ALA A 271 -30.02 -2.18 -13.88
N ALA A 272 -30.95 -1.42 -13.28
CA ALA A 272 -30.79 0.00 -13.04
C ALA A 272 -29.62 0.22 -12.07
N SER A 273 -28.52 0.76 -12.59
CA SER A 273 -27.53 1.48 -11.80
C SER A 273 -27.14 2.72 -12.58
N VAL A 274 -27.76 3.83 -12.22
CA VAL A 274 -27.29 5.17 -12.60
C VAL A 274 -26.29 5.57 -11.53
N ALA A 275 -25.00 5.42 -11.81
CA ALA A 275 -23.93 6.05 -11.03
C ALA A 275 -22.68 6.29 -11.89
N ASN A 276 -22.37 7.57 -12.01
CA ASN A 276 -21.09 8.23 -12.30
C ASN A 276 -20.57 8.23 -13.75
N VAL A 277 -20.94 9.33 -14.44
CA VAL A 277 -20.12 9.94 -15.49
C VAL A 277 -19.02 10.76 -14.80
N SER A 278 -17.75 10.41 -15.02
CA SER A 278 -16.64 11.34 -14.82
C SER A 278 -15.58 11.12 -15.92
N THR A 279 -15.40 12.18 -16.69
CA THR A 279 -14.23 12.68 -17.42
C THR A 279 -12.89 11.92 -17.28
N PRO A 280 -12.22 11.57 -18.40
CA PRO A 280 -10.78 11.45 -18.51
C PRO A 280 -10.14 12.66 -19.22
N LEU A 281 -8.94 13.01 -18.74
CA LEU A 281 -7.83 13.74 -19.39
C LEU A 281 -7.65 15.24 -19.08
N SER A 282 -6.84 15.49 -18.05
CA SER A 282 -5.79 16.51 -18.08
C SER A 282 -4.46 15.90 -17.62
N ILE A 283 -3.43 16.11 -18.43
CA ILE A 283 -2.05 15.70 -18.18
C ILE A 283 -1.37 16.79 -17.34
N GLY A 284 -0.78 16.39 -16.22
CA GLY A 284 0.40 17.01 -15.62
C GLY A 284 0.17 17.94 -14.43
N SER A 285 0.27 17.42 -13.21
CA SER A 285 1.21 17.90 -12.19
C SER A 285 1.13 16.98 -10.96
N SER A 286 2.30 16.56 -10.47
CA SER A 286 2.44 15.73 -9.27
C SER A 286 1.86 16.41 -8.03
N GLY A 287 1.14 15.67 -7.19
CA GLY A 287 0.65 16.13 -5.89
C GLY A 287 -0.45 15.23 -5.34
N SER A 288 -0.18 14.59 -4.20
CA SER A 288 -1.06 13.66 -3.50
C SER A 288 -2.44 14.22 -3.15
N SER A 289 -3.52 13.44 -3.37
CA SER A 289 -4.53 13.11 -2.34
C SER A 289 -5.57 12.11 -2.86
N PHE A 290 -5.98 11.23 -1.95
CA PHE A 290 -6.93 10.14 -2.08
C PHE A 290 -8.34 10.59 -2.51
N THR A 291 -8.91 9.94 -3.53
CA THR A 291 -10.36 9.66 -3.60
C THR A 291 -10.58 8.34 -4.34
N ALA A 292 -10.78 7.26 -3.56
CA ALA A 292 -11.20 5.97 -4.08
C ALA A 292 -12.70 6.02 -4.40
N GLN A 293 -13.06 6.01 -5.68
CA GLN A 293 -14.45 5.81 -6.11
C GLN A 293 -14.52 4.66 -7.12
N SER A 294 -14.83 3.47 -6.60
CA SER A 294 -15.13 2.28 -7.40
C SER A 294 -16.62 1.94 -7.28
N LEU A 295 -17.32 1.84 -8.42
CA LEU A 295 -18.63 1.19 -8.55
C LEU A 295 -18.59 0.05 -9.60
N PRO A 296 -19.52 -0.91 -9.53
CA PRO A 296 -19.32 -2.32 -9.87
C PRO A 296 -19.76 -2.68 -11.30
N GLY A 297 -19.12 -3.70 -11.88
CA GLY A 297 -19.39 -4.16 -13.24
C GLY A 297 -19.57 -5.67 -13.35
N ALA A 298 -20.73 -6.05 -13.89
CA ALA A 298 -21.25 -7.39 -14.10
C ALA A 298 -20.30 -8.38 -14.81
N ALA A 299 -20.44 -9.64 -14.40
CA ALA A 299 -19.76 -10.80 -14.96
C ALA A 299 -20.08 -11.01 -16.45
N SER A 300 -19.04 -11.28 -17.23
CA SER A 300 -19.14 -12.09 -18.45
C SER A 300 -17.94 -13.02 -18.46
N SER A 301 -18.25 -14.30 -18.44
CA SER A 301 -17.34 -15.44 -18.42
C SER A 301 -16.39 -15.47 -19.63
N SER A 302 -15.08 -15.44 -19.37
CA SER A 302 -14.09 -16.09 -20.23
C SER A 302 -12.88 -16.47 -19.39
N SER A 303 -12.70 -17.77 -19.24
CA SER A 303 -11.62 -18.46 -18.55
C SER A 303 -10.25 -18.20 -19.19
N SER A 304 -9.34 -17.55 -18.46
CA SER A 304 -7.89 -17.67 -18.63
C SER A 304 -7.13 -17.11 -17.42
N SER A 305 -6.40 -17.99 -16.73
CA SER A 305 -5.25 -17.80 -15.81
C SER A 305 -5.31 -16.70 -14.73
N SER A 306 -5.24 -17.18 -13.49
CA SER A 306 -5.17 -16.49 -12.20
C SER A 306 -4.15 -15.35 -12.09
N LEU A 307 -4.62 -14.11 -12.13
CA LEU A 307 -4.03 -12.97 -11.43
C LEU A 307 -4.84 -12.75 -10.15
N MET A 308 -4.21 -12.79 -8.98
CA MET A 308 -4.88 -12.52 -7.70
C MET A 308 -5.48 -11.11 -7.73
N LYS A 309 -6.81 -11.00 -7.75
CA LYS A 309 -7.49 -9.70 -7.63
C LYS A 309 -7.38 -9.23 -6.17
N GLN A 310 -6.57 -8.20 -5.94
CA GLN A 310 -6.39 -7.58 -4.62
C GLN A 310 -7.71 -7.00 -4.08
N PRO A 311 -7.90 -6.95 -2.74
CA PRO A 311 -9.01 -6.21 -2.14
C PRO A 311 -9.00 -4.73 -2.47
N THR A 312 -10.18 -4.18 -2.78
CA THR A 312 -10.36 -2.75 -2.97
C THR A 312 -10.23 -1.99 -1.63
N ASP A 313 -9.88 -0.69 -1.69
CA ASP A 313 -9.77 0.16 -0.50
C ASP A 313 -11.08 0.21 0.30
N ASN A 314 -12.22 0.16 -0.39
CA ASN A 314 -13.53 0.10 0.24
C ASN A 314 -13.74 -1.18 1.05
N GLU A 315 -13.30 -2.33 0.54
CA GLU A 315 -13.35 -3.59 1.29
C GLU A 315 -12.44 -3.54 2.51
N GLN A 316 -11.24 -2.98 2.37
CA GLN A 316 -10.29 -2.85 3.49
C GLN A 316 -10.87 -1.94 4.57
N MET A 317 -11.38 -0.76 4.21
CA MET A 317 -12.00 0.17 5.14
C MET A 317 -13.21 -0.46 5.86
N LEU A 318 -14.11 -1.13 5.13
CA LEU A 318 -15.27 -1.80 5.72
C LEU A 318 -14.86 -2.95 6.65
N ASN A 319 -13.84 -3.72 6.25
CA ASN A 319 -13.28 -4.78 7.08
C ASN A 319 -12.69 -4.22 8.39
N GLU A 320 -11.96 -3.11 8.35
CA GLU A 320 -11.45 -2.46 9.56
C GLU A 320 -12.58 -1.97 10.46
N MET A 321 -13.60 -1.31 9.89
CA MET A 321 -14.76 -0.84 10.65
C MET A 321 -15.55 -1.96 11.34
N LEU A 322 -15.52 -3.19 10.81
CA LEU A 322 -16.15 -4.35 11.46
C LEU A 322 -15.35 -4.88 12.66
N HIS A 323 -14.03 -4.69 12.67
CA HIS A 323 -13.14 -5.24 13.71
C HIS A 323 -12.86 -4.27 14.86
N GLU A 324 -12.94 -2.97 14.63
CA GLU A 324 -12.73 -1.92 15.64
C GLU A 324 -14.04 -1.54 16.35
N ASP A 325 -14.03 -1.48 17.70
CA ASP A 325 -15.21 -1.06 18.48
C ASP A 325 -15.34 0.47 18.52
N ASP A 326 -14.22 1.18 18.66
CA ASP A 326 -14.11 2.64 18.57
C ASP A 326 -13.21 3.02 17.41
N VAL A 327 -13.79 3.49 16.30
CA VAL A 327 -13.00 4.07 15.22
C VAL A 327 -12.60 5.47 15.65
N SER A 328 -11.47 5.60 16.36
CA SER A 328 -10.78 6.88 16.47
C SER A 328 -10.17 7.20 15.10
N PHE A 329 -10.99 7.73 14.19
CA PHE A 329 -10.48 8.46 13.02
C PHE A 329 -9.62 9.61 13.55
N GLY A 330 -8.30 9.39 13.63
CA GLY A 330 -7.33 10.29 14.22
C GLY A 330 -6.50 9.73 15.39
N GLY A 331 -6.48 8.41 15.62
CA GLY A 331 -5.47 7.81 16.49
C GLY A 331 -4.14 7.68 15.74
N ASN A 332 -3.24 8.65 15.92
CA ASN A 332 -1.84 8.50 15.56
C ASN A 332 -1.34 7.17 16.16
N SER A 333 -0.98 6.23 15.29
CA SER A 333 0.00 5.22 15.65
C SER A 333 1.29 5.99 15.91
N ASP A 334 1.68 6.14 17.18
CA ASP A 334 2.93 6.77 17.62
C ASP A 334 4.17 5.91 17.28
N ASN A 335 4.22 5.40 16.05
CA ASN A 335 5.45 5.05 15.38
C ASN A 335 5.60 6.08 14.26
N VAL A 336 6.11 7.26 14.61
CA VAL A 336 6.59 8.26 13.66
C VAL A 336 7.68 7.58 12.84
N SER A 337 7.29 7.01 11.71
CA SER A 337 8.24 6.45 10.76
C SER A 337 8.96 7.62 10.11
N SER A 338 10.26 7.45 9.84
CA SER A 338 11.07 8.43 9.08
C SER A 338 10.42 8.84 7.73
N ALA A 339 9.54 7.99 7.19
CA ALA A 339 8.76 8.26 5.98
C ALA A 339 7.69 9.36 6.18
N GLU A 340 7.03 9.42 7.34
CA GLU A 340 6.01 10.45 7.62
C GLU A 340 6.65 11.83 7.83
N GLU A 341 7.81 11.89 8.49
CA GLU A 341 8.58 13.13 8.63
C GLU A 341 9.08 13.63 7.26
N PHE A 342 9.57 12.73 6.42
CA PHE A 342 9.98 13.07 5.05
C PHE A 342 8.79 13.58 4.24
N GLN A 343 7.64 12.89 4.30
CA GLN A 343 6.42 13.31 3.60
C GLN A 343 5.94 14.68 4.08
N ALA A 344 5.95 14.94 5.40
CA ALA A 344 5.61 16.22 5.98
C ALA A 344 6.57 17.32 5.50
N LYS A 345 7.87 17.01 5.43
CA LYS A 345 8.88 17.95 4.94
C LYS A 345 8.69 18.28 3.45
N VAL A 346 8.47 17.27 2.61
CA VAL A 346 8.19 17.44 1.18
C VAL A 346 6.93 18.29 0.96
N LYS A 347 5.85 17.96 1.68
CA LYS A 347 4.60 18.74 1.64
C LYS A 347 4.84 20.20 2.01
N SER A 348 5.54 20.46 3.11
CA SER A 348 5.86 21.82 3.57
C SER A 348 6.69 22.61 2.57
N THR A 349 7.72 21.99 1.96
CA THR A 349 8.55 22.64 0.94
C THR A 349 7.75 22.94 -0.33
N MET A 350 6.89 22.02 -0.76
CA MET A 350 6.06 22.20 -1.96
C MET A 350 4.98 23.27 -1.76
N GLU A 351 4.32 23.30 -0.61
CA GLU A 351 3.37 24.35 -0.25
C GLU A 351 4.04 25.73 -0.20
N LYS A 352 5.25 25.81 0.38
CA LYS A 352 6.01 27.05 0.40
C LYS A 352 6.34 27.52 -1.02
N ALA A 353 6.86 26.64 -1.87
CA ALA A 353 7.17 26.98 -3.26
C ALA A 353 5.94 27.42 -4.07
N PHE A 354 4.78 26.82 -3.81
CA PHE A 354 3.50 27.24 -4.40
C PHE A 354 3.12 28.66 -3.99
N TRP A 355 3.13 28.97 -2.69
CA TRP A 355 2.77 30.30 -2.21
C TRP A 355 3.80 31.37 -2.60
N ASP A 356 5.08 31.01 -2.70
CA ASP A 356 6.13 31.90 -3.22
C ASP A 356 5.84 32.25 -4.70
N LEU A 357 5.44 31.26 -5.52
CA LEU A 357 5.04 31.48 -6.93
C LEU A 357 3.81 32.40 -7.06
N VAL A 358 2.78 32.17 -6.23
CA VAL A 358 1.58 33.04 -6.18
C VAL A 358 1.94 34.45 -5.74
N THR A 359 2.88 34.60 -4.80
CA THR A 359 3.38 35.90 -4.37
C THR A 359 4.13 36.60 -5.50
N ASP A 360 4.96 35.87 -6.25
CA ASP A 360 5.76 36.40 -7.34
C ASP A 360 4.92 36.78 -8.57
N SER A 361 3.84 36.07 -8.88
CA SER A 361 2.95 36.39 -10.01
C SER A 361 2.23 37.73 -9.84
N MET A 362 2.06 38.18 -8.60
CA MET A 362 1.45 39.46 -8.24
C MET A 362 2.47 40.60 -8.10
N LYS A 363 3.76 40.36 -8.33
CA LYS A 363 4.83 41.37 -8.31
C LYS A 363 5.09 41.95 -9.71
N GLY A 364 5.44 43.23 -9.78
CA GLY A 364 5.86 43.92 -11.01
C GLY A 364 4.79 44.81 -11.66
N ASP A 365 5.16 45.50 -12.75
CA ASP A 365 4.32 46.52 -13.41
C ASP A 365 3.08 45.95 -14.14
N LYS A 366 3.03 44.63 -14.35
CA LYS A 366 1.89 43.89 -14.93
C LYS A 366 1.62 42.61 -14.10
N PRO A 367 0.87 42.70 -12.99
CA PRO A 367 0.55 41.53 -12.17
C PRO A 367 -0.37 40.55 -12.91
N ASP A 368 -0.10 39.25 -12.76
CA ASP A 368 -0.98 38.17 -13.23
C ASP A 368 -1.82 37.64 -12.07
N TYR A 369 -3.11 37.99 -12.09
CA TYR A 369 -4.08 37.59 -11.07
C TYR A 369 -4.77 36.24 -11.35
N THR A 370 -4.38 35.53 -12.42
CA THR A 370 -5.01 34.25 -12.79
C THR A 370 -4.94 33.23 -11.65
N GLN A 371 -3.80 33.14 -10.96
CA GLN A 371 -3.63 32.23 -9.82
C GLN A 371 -4.49 32.62 -8.62
N LEU A 372 -4.63 33.93 -8.36
CA LEU A 372 -5.45 34.46 -7.28
C LEU A 372 -6.95 34.16 -7.51
N ILE A 373 -7.44 34.40 -8.72
CA ILE A 373 -8.84 34.12 -9.09
C ILE A 373 -9.13 32.62 -8.97
N ASN A 374 -8.19 31.76 -9.37
CA ASN A 374 -8.33 30.31 -9.20
C ASN A 374 -8.38 29.88 -7.73
N LEU A 375 -7.61 30.51 -6.83
CA LEU A 375 -7.68 30.24 -5.40
C LEU A 375 -9.02 30.67 -4.78
N VAL A 376 -9.53 31.85 -5.17
CA VAL A 376 -10.87 32.29 -4.71
C VAL A 376 -11.96 31.37 -5.26
N LYS A 377 -11.82 30.91 -6.50
CA LYS A 377 -12.70 29.89 -7.08
C LYS A 377 -12.64 28.58 -6.29
N GLU A 378 -11.45 28.12 -5.89
CA GLU A 378 -11.30 26.92 -5.05
C GLU A 378 -11.99 27.08 -3.70
N VAL A 379 -11.87 28.24 -3.04
CA VAL A 379 -12.60 28.57 -1.81
C VAL A 379 -14.11 28.46 -2.04
N ARG A 380 -14.63 29.12 -3.08
CA ARG A 380 -16.06 29.09 -3.43
C ARG A 380 -16.57 27.68 -3.70
N ASP A 381 -15.88 26.95 -4.58
CA ASP A 381 -16.30 25.62 -5.02
C ASP A 381 -16.25 24.62 -3.85
N SER A 382 -15.26 24.74 -2.96
CA SER A 382 -15.15 23.91 -1.74
C SER A 382 -16.25 24.19 -0.72
N LEU A 383 -16.59 25.46 -0.48
CA LEU A 383 -17.71 25.83 0.39
C LEU A 383 -19.04 25.35 -0.20
N HIS A 384 -19.21 25.49 -1.52
CA HIS A 384 -20.40 25.03 -2.22
C HIS A 384 -20.59 23.50 -2.17
N GLU A 385 -19.50 22.71 -2.14
CA GLU A 385 -19.57 21.26 -1.95
C GLU A 385 -20.05 20.86 -0.54
N LEU A 386 -19.61 21.62 0.47
CA LEU A 386 -19.93 21.37 1.89
C LEU A 386 -21.32 21.91 2.30
N ALA A 387 -21.82 22.92 1.60
CA ALA A 387 -23.04 23.63 1.92
C ALA A 387 -24.34 22.81 1.69
N SER A 388 -25.38 23.14 2.47
CA SER A 388 -26.76 22.66 2.22
C SER A 388 -27.34 23.27 0.95
N LYS A 389 -28.46 22.74 0.45
CA LYS A 389 -29.05 23.20 -0.82
C LYS A 389 -29.40 24.69 -0.81
N GLU A 390 -29.79 25.22 0.35
CA GLU A 390 -30.21 26.61 0.55
C GLU A 390 -29.03 27.60 0.57
N LEU A 391 -27.87 27.17 1.07
CA LEU A 391 -26.66 28.01 1.18
C LEU A 391 -25.84 28.05 -0.12
N LYS A 392 -26.08 27.13 -1.06
CA LYS A 392 -25.32 27.05 -2.32
C LYS A 392 -25.52 28.26 -3.22
N GLU A 393 -26.75 28.75 -3.32
CA GLU A 393 -27.08 29.94 -4.11
C GLU A 393 -26.47 31.19 -3.45
N GLU A 394 -26.56 31.32 -2.13
CA GLU A 394 -25.96 32.42 -1.34
C GLU A 394 -24.43 32.52 -1.57
N ILE A 395 -23.72 31.39 -1.63
CA ILE A 395 -22.26 31.35 -1.84
C ILE A 395 -21.88 31.85 -3.24
N LEU A 396 -22.66 31.50 -4.26
CA LEU A 396 -22.39 31.91 -5.65
C LEU A 396 -22.63 33.41 -5.86
N GLU A 397 -23.63 33.97 -5.18
CA GLU A 397 -23.96 35.41 -5.25
C GLU A 397 -22.91 36.27 -4.53
N ASN A 398 -22.37 35.80 -3.40
CA ASN A 398 -21.42 36.56 -2.59
C ASN A 398 -19.95 36.40 -3.05
N ILE A 399 -19.61 35.32 -3.76
CA ILE A 399 -18.27 35.10 -4.32
C ILE A 399 -18.35 35.10 -5.86
N ASP A 400 -18.53 36.29 -6.42
CA ASP A 400 -18.61 36.51 -7.86
C ASP A 400 -17.20 36.67 -8.48
N LEU A 401 -16.83 35.72 -9.33
CA LEU A 401 -15.52 35.70 -10.00
C LEU A 401 -15.42 36.71 -11.15
N GLU A 402 -16.54 37.08 -11.79
CA GLU A 402 -16.56 38.07 -12.87
C GLU A 402 -16.31 39.47 -12.30
N ILE A 403 -16.99 39.79 -11.19
CA ILE A 403 -16.74 41.05 -10.46
C ILE A 403 -15.31 41.07 -9.93
N LEU A 404 -14.81 39.96 -9.38
CA LEU A 404 -13.43 39.87 -8.92
C LEU A 404 -12.41 40.11 -10.05
N SER A 405 -12.61 39.52 -11.24
CA SER A 405 -11.73 39.73 -12.39
C SER A 405 -11.73 41.20 -12.82
N GLN A 406 -12.91 41.82 -12.90
CA GLN A 406 -13.05 43.24 -13.28
C GLN A 406 -12.38 44.19 -12.28
N VAL A 407 -12.54 43.94 -10.97
CA VAL A 407 -11.91 44.73 -9.91
C VAL A 407 -10.39 44.66 -10.00
N LEU A 408 -9.84 43.46 -10.22
CA LEU A 408 -8.39 43.24 -10.32
C LEU A 408 -7.79 43.80 -11.63
N GLU A 409 -8.49 43.68 -12.76
CA GLU A 409 -8.07 44.20 -14.07
C GLU A 409 -8.12 45.73 -14.17
N SER A 410 -9.04 46.36 -13.43
CA SER A 410 -9.18 47.83 -13.39
C SER A 410 -8.00 48.55 -12.72
N GLY A 411 -7.07 47.81 -12.10
CA GLY A 411 -5.96 48.37 -11.33
C GLY A 411 -6.39 49.04 -10.02
N SER A 412 -7.70 49.02 -9.71
CA SER A 412 -8.18 49.39 -8.39
C SER A 412 -7.74 48.30 -7.42
N GLN A 413 -6.74 48.59 -6.58
CA GLN A 413 -6.41 47.72 -5.45
C GLN A 413 -7.50 47.85 -4.39
N ASP A 414 -8.75 47.52 -4.72
CA ASP A 414 -9.86 47.59 -3.78
C ASP A 414 -9.77 46.42 -2.81
N THR A 415 -8.90 46.62 -1.81
CA THR A 415 -8.73 45.76 -0.64
C THR A 415 -10.04 45.42 0.04
N ARG A 416 -11.09 46.23 -0.16
CA ARG A 416 -12.41 46.04 0.45
C ARG A 416 -13.18 44.88 -0.15
N TYR A 417 -13.25 44.73 -1.47
CA TYR A 417 -14.06 43.66 -2.08
C TYR A 417 -13.47 42.27 -1.82
N LEU A 418 -12.15 42.12 -1.96
CA LEU A 418 -11.48 40.87 -1.63
C LEU A 418 -11.54 40.57 -0.12
N GLY A 419 -11.43 41.61 0.72
CA GLY A 419 -11.68 41.51 2.16
C GLY A 419 -13.10 41.06 2.51
N GLN A 420 -14.11 41.49 1.74
CA GLN A 420 -15.51 41.06 1.89
C GLN A 420 -15.67 39.57 1.53
N ILE A 421 -15.11 39.13 0.40
CA ILE A 421 -15.11 37.70 0.00
C ILE A 421 -14.48 36.84 1.10
N MET A 422 -13.35 37.30 1.64
CA MET A 422 -12.64 36.66 2.73
C MET A 422 -13.47 36.57 4.01
N HIS A 423 -14.07 37.68 4.45
CA HIS A 423 -14.92 37.72 5.63
C HIS A 423 -16.13 36.80 5.47
N TYR A 424 -16.80 36.87 4.31
CA TYR A 424 -17.92 36.01 3.97
C TYR A 424 -17.54 34.53 4.00
N SER A 425 -16.39 34.17 3.41
CA SER A 425 -15.90 32.79 3.39
C SER A 425 -15.67 32.26 4.81
N LEU A 426 -15.07 33.07 5.68
CA LEU A 426 -14.78 32.71 7.06
C LEU A 426 -16.06 32.60 7.90
N ASP A 427 -17.04 33.48 7.71
CA ASP A 427 -18.36 33.34 8.33
C ASP A 427 -19.10 32.10 7.85
N MET A 428 -18.99 31.76 6.56
CA MET A 428 -19.61 30.55 6.03
C MET A 428 -18.96 29.28 6.60
N ILE A 429 -17.63 29.24 6.72
CA ILE A 429 -16.92 28.14 7.40
C ILE A 429 -17.44 27.98 8.82
N ARG A 430 -17.60 29.09 9.57
CA ARG A 430 -18.15 29.06 10.92
C ARG A 430 -19.56 28.47 10.99
N LYS A 431 -20.44 28.85 10.05
CA LYS A 431 -21.80 28.30 9.95
C LYS A 431 -21.82 26.79 9.65
N LEU A 432 -20.84 26.28 8.91
CA LEU A 432 -20.77 24.87 8.49
C LEU A 432 -20.03 23.97 9.50
N SER A 433 -19.23 24.54 10.40
CA SER A 433 -18.48 23.83 11.42
C SER A 433 -19.30 23.38 12.63
N ALA A 434 -18.76 22.46 13.41
CA ALA A 434 -19.38 22.01 14.67
C ALA A 434 -19.36 23.13 15.74
N PRO A 435 -20.42 23.28 16.56
CA PRO A 435 -20.51 24.33 17.59
C PRO A 435 -19.33 24.35 18.57
N ALA A 436 -18.77 23.17 18.87
CA ALA A 436 -17.64 23.02 19.80
C ALA A 436 -16.32 23.67 19.30
N LYS A 437 -16.21 23.97 18.00
CA LYS A 437 -15.01 24.61 17.40
C LYS A 437 -15.22 26.06 17.01
N GLU A 438 -16.44 26.57 17.13
CA GLU A 438 -16.75 27.95 16.74
C GLU A 438 -15.89 28.96 17.50
N ASP A 439 -15.72 28.74 18.81
CA ASP A 439 -14.93 29.63 19.68
C ASP A 439 -13.43 29.66 19.32
N ASP A 440 -12.86 28.51 18.95
CA ASP A 440 -11.43 28.41 18.61
C ASP A 440 -11.13 28.95 17.20
N MET A 441 -12.05 28.74 16.25
CA MET A 441 -11.98 29.37 14.93
C MET A 441 -12.16 30.90 15.05
N LYS A 442 -13.05 31.38 15.93
CA LYS A 442 -13.26 32.81 16.16
C LYS A 442 -11.99 33.49 16.69
N LYS A 443 -11.31 32.87 17.67
CA LYS A 443 -10.01 33.37 18.17
C LYS A 443 -8.95 33.39 17.07
N SER A 444 -8.91 32.36 16.23
CA SER A 444 -7.94 32.24 15.13
C SER A 444 -8.21 33.28 14.04
N HIS A 445 -9.48 33.56 13.74
CA HIS A 445 -9.92 34.61 12.83
C HIS A 445 -9.57 36.01 13.36
N GLU A 446 -9.86 36.30 14.63
CA GLU A 446 -9.48 37.56 15.27
C GLU A 446 -7.96 37.75 15.29
N LYS A 447 -7.20 36.68 15.54
CA LYS A 447 -5.73 36.69 15.46
C LYS A 447 -5.24 37.02 14.05
N LEU A 448 -5.82 36.42 13.01
CA LEU A 448 -5.48 36.73 11.62
C LEU A 448 -5.76 38.20 11.30
N LEU A 449 -6.93 38.73 11.69
CA LEU A 449 -7.27 40.14 11.48
C LEU A 449 -6.27 41.09 12.17
N ASN A 450 -5.85 40.75 13.39
CA ASN A 450 -4.83 41.51 14.11
C ASN A 450 -3.45 41.44 13.44
N GLU A 451 -3.04 40.26 12.93
CA GLU A 451 -1.78 40.10 12.18
C GLU A 451 -1.78 40.84 10.85
N LEU A 452 -2.93 40.90 10.17
CA LEU A 452 -3.12 41.65 8.94
C LEU A 452 -3.07 43.16 9.20
N ALA A 453 -3.70 43.64 10.27
CA ALA A 453 -3.65 45.04 10.70
C ALA A 453 -2.23 45.50 11.06
N ALA A 454 -1.48 44.64 11.78
CA ALA A 454 -0.09 44.90 12.16
C ALA A 454 0.88 44.90 10.96
N SER A 455 0.56 44.18 9.87
CA SER A 455 1.39 44.13 8.66
C SER A 455 1.26 45.35 7.73
N SER A 456 0.52 46.37 8.14
CA SER A 456 0.32 47.62 7.37
C SER A 456 1.42 48.67 7.55
N GLU A 457 2.33 48.49 8.51
CA GLU A 457 3.48 49.39 8.71
C GLU A 457 4.70 48.92 7.90
N VAL A 458 5.03 49.73 6.88
CA VAL A 458 6.27 49.82 6.06
C VAL A 458 7.16 48.56 5.99
N ASN A 459 7.21 47.93 4.80
CA ASN A 459 8.30 47.03 4.42
C ASN A 459 9.01 47.58 3.17
N ASP A 460 10.31 47.86 3.30
CA ASP A 460 11.23 48.38 2.25
C ASP A 460 11.45 47.42 1.04
N ASN A 461 10.70 46.31 0.95
CA ASN A 461 10.92 45.23 -0.02
C ASN A 461 10.09 45.31 -1.33
N GLY A 462 9.36 46.41 -1.57
CA GLY A 462 8.61 46.60 -2.83
C GLY A 462 7.42 45.64 -3.05
N ILE A 463 7.04 44.85 -2.04
CA ILE A 463 5.82 44.03 -2.04
C ILE A 463 4.70 44.88 -1.44
N SER A 464 3.61 45.11 -2.17
CA SER A 464 2.44 45.82 -1.64
C SER A 464 1.88 45.09 -0.42
N SER A 465 1.62 45.82 0.66
CA SER A 465 1.00 45.30 1.89
C SER A 465 -0.31 44.54 1.61
N PHE A 466 -1.01 44.93 0.54
CA PHE A 466 -2.18 44.24 0.00
C PHE A 466 -1.88 42.78 -0.41
N VAL A 467 -0.80 42.53 -1.15
CA VAL A 467 -0.45 41.18 -1.65
C VAL A 467 -0.15 40.25 -0.48
N ILE A 468 0.57 40.73 0.53
CA ILE A 468 0.88 39.95 1.74
C ILE A 468 -0.41 39.61 2.50
N ALA A 469 -1.31 40.58 2.64
CA ALA A 469 -2.57 40.41 3.35
C ALA A 469 -3.47 39.37 2.67
N VAL A 470 -3.60 39.46 1.35
CA VAL A 470 -4.42 38.54 0.54
C VAL A 470 -3.91 37.11 0.60
N ILE A 471 -2.59 36.91 0.48
CA ILE A 471 -1.98 35.57 0.49
C ILE A 471 -2.14 34.92 1.85
N LYS A 472 -1.86 35.65 2.93
CA LYS A 472 -2.06 35.15 4.30
C LYS A 472 -3.52 34.80 4.54
N GLY A 473 -4.43 35.65 4.09
CA GLY A 473 -5.85 35.45 4.22
C GLY A 473 -6.37 34.21 3.49
N LEU A 474 -6.06 34.08 2.20
CA LEU A 474 -6.49 32.92 1.41
C LEU A 474 -5.88 31.61 1.92
N ARG A 475 -4.60 31.63 2.30
CA ARG A 475 -3.94 30.48 2.91
C ARG A 475 -4.67 30.01 4.17
N PHE A 476 -5.01 30.95 5.05
CA PHE A 476 -5.76 30.64 6.27
C PHE A 476 -7.15 30.05 5.94
N THR A 477 -7.88 30.69 5.01
CA THR A 477 -9.23 30.26 4.63
C THR A 477 -9.23 28.84 4.04
N LEU A 478 -8.27 28.53 3.16
CA LEU A 478 -8.15 27.20 2.56
C LEU A 478 -7.76 26.12 3.59
N GLU A 479 -6.93 26.47 4.59
CA GLU A 479 -6.58 25.54 5.67
C GLU A 479 -7.80 25.23 6.54
N GLU A 480 -8.59 26.25 6.91
CA GLU A 480 -9.82 26.07 7.67
C GLU A 480 -10.86 25.24 6.88
N ILE A 481 -10.98 25.44 5.56
CA ILE A 481 -11.83 24.60 4.69
C ILE A 481 -11.36 23.14 4.70
N LYS A 482 -10.04 22.88 4.58
CA LYS A 482 -9.51 21.50 4.64
C LYS A 482 -9.83 20.84 5.97
N GLN A 483 -9.68 21.57 7.07
CA GLN A 483 -10.01 21.08 8.40
C GLN A 483 -11.50 20.75 8.53
N LEU A 484 -12.37 21.62 8.00
CA LEU A 484 -13.81 21.40 7.93
C LEU A 484 -14.17 20.18 7.06
N GLN A 485 -13.56 20.00 5.88
CA GLN A 485 -13.76 18.84 5.02
C GLN A 485 -13.42 17.53 5.76
N SER A 486 -12.31 17.51 6.50
CA SER A 486 -11.91 16.37 7.33
C SER A 486 -12.95 16.04 8.41
N GLU A 487 -13.48 17.08 9.08
CA GLU A 487 -14.50 16.93 10.12
C GLU A 487 -15.85 16.43 9.57
N VAL A 488 -16.33 17.03 8.48
CA VAL A 488 -17.56 16.60 7.82
C VAL A 488 -17.42 15.17 7.33
N SER A 489 -16.26 14.80 6.78
CA SER A 489 -15.97 13.42 6.36
C SER A 489 -16.01 12.46 7.55
N LYS A 490 -15.35 12.79 8.66
CA LYS A 490 -15.37 12.00 9.89
C LYS A 490 -16.79 11.84 10.44
N ALA A 491 -17.58 12.92 10.47
CA ALA A 491 -18.96 12.90 10.93
C ALA A 491 -19.85 12.04 10.03
N ARG A 492 -19.70 12.13 8.70
CA ARG A 492 -20.41 11.27 7.74
C ARG A 492 -20.06 9.80 7.94
N ILE A 493 -18.79 9.47 8.13
CA ILE A 493 -18.36 8.08 8.38
C ILE A 493 -18.95 7.58 9.71
N GLN A 494 -18.93 8.39 10.76
CA GLN A 494 -19.54 8.06 12.05
C GLN A 494 -21.05 7.82 11.93
N LEU A 495 -21.76 8.61 11.11
CA LEU A 495 -23.19 8.41 10.84
C LEU A 495 -23.45 7.08 10.10
N MET A 496 -22.56 6.70 9.18
CA MET A 496 -22.64 5.44 8.43
C MET A 496 -22.18 4.22 9.24
N GLN A 497 -21.37 4.41 10.28
CA GLN A 497 -20.75 3.34 11.05
C GLN A 497 -21.75 2.29 11.59
N PRO A 498 -22.93 2.64 12.16
CA PRO A 498 -23.90 1.64 12.61
C PRO A 498 -24.46 0.78 11.47
N ILE A 499 -24.64 1.36 10.27
CA ILE A 499 -25.13 0.65 9.08
C ILE A 499 -24.04 -0.31 8.58
N ILE A 500 -22.79 0.17 8.54
CA ILE A 500 -21.62 -0.62 8.14
C ILE A 500 -21.37 -1.79 9.11
N LYS A 501 -21.45 -1.54 10.42
CA LYS A 501 -21.32 -2.59 11.46
C LYS A 501 -22.52 -3.55 11.51
N GLY A 502 -23.63 -3.19 10.85
CA GLY A 502 -24.82 -4.01 10.69
C GLY A 502 -24.67 -5.10 9.62
N SER A 503 -25.80 -5.62 9.12
CA SER A 503 -25.81 -6.66 8.09
C SER A 503 -25.29 -6.16 6.74
N ALA A 504 -25.50 -4.89 6.41
CA ALA A 504 -25.14 -4.32 5.12
C ALA A 504 -23.63 -4.39 4.82
N GLY A 505 -22.76 -4.15 5.82
CA GLY A 505 -21.31 -4.28 5.64
C GLY A 505 -20.88 -5.73 5.41
N VAL A 506 -21.51 -6.68 6.12
CA VAL A 506 -21.26 -8.13 5.93
C VAL A 506 -21.71 -8.57 4.54
N GLU A 507 -22.88 -8.16 4.09
CA GLU A 507 -23.42 -8.46 2.75
C GLU A 507 -22.52 -7.89 1.65
N TYR A 508 -22.00 -6.67 1.84
CA TYR A 508 -21.05 -6.08 0.91
C TYR A 508 -19.77 -6.92 0.80
N LEU A 509 -19.17 -7.32 1.93
CA LEU A 509 -17.96 -8.15 1.94
C LEU A 509 -18.23 -9.55 1.36
N GLN A 510 -19.39 -10.16 1.63
CA GLN A 510 -19.80 -11.42 1.02
C GLN A 510 -19.88 -11.31 -0.49
N LYS A 511 -20.50 -10.24 -1.01
CA LYS A 511 -20.62 -9.98 -2.45
C LYS A 511 -19.26 -9.74 -3.08
N ALA A 512 -18.43 -8.88 -2.48
CA ALA A 512 -17.09 -8.60 -2.98
C ALA A 512 -16.19 -9.86 -2.99
N PHE A 513 -16.32 -10.71 -1.97
CA PHE A 513 -15.61 -11.99 -1.93
C PHE A 513 -16.12 -12.96 -3.01
N ALA A 514 -17.44 -13.06 -3.21
CA ALA A 514 -18.04 -13.86 -4.27
C ALA A 514 -17.67 -13.37 -5.67
N ASP A 515 -17.55 -12.07 -5.88
CA ASP A 515 -17.14 -11.48 -7.17
C ASP A 515 -15.67 -11.80 -7.50
N ARG A 516 -14.82 -11.99 -6.47
CA ARG A 516 -13.41 -12.39 -6.64
C ARG A 516 -13.21 -13.88 -6.80
N TYR A 517 -13.81 -14.68 -5.92
CA TYR A 517 -13.52 -16.11 -5.77
C TYR A 517 -14.67 -17.03 -6.21
N GLY A 518 -15.78 -16.46 -6.66
CA GLY A 518 -16.97 -17.21 -7.07
C GLY A 518 -17.85 -17.67 -5.90
N PRO A 519 -19.01 -18.30 -6.21
CA PRO A 519 -19.96 -18.74 -5.21
C PRO A 519 -19.43 -19.90 -4.37
N PRO A 520 -19.99 -20.17 -3.17
CA PRO A 520 -19.54 -21.24 -2.27
C PRO A 520 -19.43 -22.62 -2.91
N ALA A 521 -20.27 -22.94 -3.90
CA ALA A 521 -20.22 -24.21 -4.64
C ALA A 521 -18.87 -24.46 -5.35
N ASN A 522 -18.16 -23.40 -5.74
CA ASN A 522 -16.88 -23.49 -6.45
C ASN A 522 -15.67 -23.40 -5.51
N ALA A 523 -15.89 -23.29 -4.19
CA ALA A 523 -14.85 -23.03 -3.19
C ALA A 523 -13.68 -24.01 -3.26
N SER A 524 -13.95 -25.29 -3.55
CA SER A 524 -12.91 -26.32 -3.66
C SER A 524 -11.88 -26.06 -4.77
N ALA A 525 -12.27 -25.38 -5.84
CA ALA A 525 -11.41 -25.06 -6.98
C ALA A 525 -10.84 -23.64 -6.88
N SER A 526 -11.60 -22.70 -6.33
CA SER A 526 -11.20 -21.28 -6.26
C SER A 526 -10.44 -20.88 -5.00
N LEU A 527 -10.49 -21.69 -3.93
CA LEU A 527 -9.84 -21.42 -2.65
C LEU A 527 -8.90 -22.58 -2.23
N PRO A 528 -7.84 -22.88 -3.00
CA PRO A 528 -6.94 -24.00 -2.70
C PRO A 528 -6.26 -23.90 -1.33
N ILE A 529 -5.84 -22.71 -0.90
CA ILE A 529 -5.11 -22.54 0.37
C ILE A 529 -6.09 -22.65 1.55
N THR A 530 -7.26 -22.02 1.47
CA THR A 530 -8.33 -22.18 2.47
C THR A 530 -8.78 -23.63 2.56
N LYS A 531 -8.88 -24.36 1.44
CA LYS A 531 -9.21 -25.80 1.47
C LYS A 531 -8.15 -26.62 2.21
N GLN A 532 -6.87 -26.37 1.93
CA GLN A 532 -5.76 -27.03 2.62
C GLN A 532 -5.78 -26.73 4.12
N TRP A 533 -5.98 -25.46 4.48
CA TRP A 533 -6.11 -25.01 5.86
C TRP A 533 -7.30 -25.66 6.58
N VAL A 534 -8.50 -25.65 5.99
CA VAL A 534 -9.70 -26.33 6.53
C VAL A 534 -9.42 -27.81 6.77
N SER A 535 -8.77 -28.48 5.83
CA SER A 535 -8.44 -29.91 5.92
C SER A 535 -7.45 -30.20 7.05
N ALA A 536 -6.40 -29.38 7.18
CA ALA A 536 -5.42 -29.49 8.25
C ALA A 536 -6.07 -29.25 9.62
N THR A 537 -6.89 -28.21 9.77
CA THR A 537 -7.57 -27.89 11.01
C THR A 537 -8.61 -28.94 11.40
N LYS A 538 -9.34 -29.52 10.44
CA LYS A 538 -10.32 -30.60 10.67
C LYS A 538 -9.70 -31.81 11.37
N SER A 539 -8.41 -32.08 11.15
CA SER A 539 -7.70 -33.18 11.79
C SER A 539 -7.43 -32.98 13.29
N ILE A 540 -7.38 -31.73 13.77
CA ILE A 540 -7.01 -31.38 15.16
C ILE A 540 -8.16 -30.77 15.98
N VAL A 541 -9.22 -30.28 15.32
CA VAL A 541 -10.27 -29.46 15.96
C VAL A 541 -10.98 -30.17 17.12
N GLU A 542 -11.32 -31.45 16.98
CA GLU A 542 -12.02 -32.19 18.04
C GLU A 542 -11.11 -32.51 19.22
N GLN A 543 -9.81 -32.75 18.98
CA GLN A 543 -8.83 -32.93 20.03
C GLN A 543 -8.63 -31.64 20.83
N GLU A 544 -8.45 -30.51 20.14
CA GLU A 544 -8.25 -29.21 20.78
C GLU A 544 -9.50 -28.73 21.52
N TRP A 545 -10.69 -29.01 21.00
CA TRP A 545 -11.96 -28.77 21.69
C TRP A 545 -12.09 -29.62 22.97
N SER A 546 -11.77 -30.92 22.89
CA SER A 546 -11.82 -31.81 24.04
C SER A 546 -10.84 -31.38 25.14
N SER A 547 -9.60 -31.04 24.76
CA SER A 547 -8.60 -30.48 25.69
C SER A 547 -9.03 -29.15 26.32
N HIS A 548 -9.80 -28.33 25.61
CA HIS A 548 -10.39 -27.11 26.16
C HIS A 548 -11.46 -27.42 27.20
N LEU A 549 -12.36 -28.38 26.93
CA LEU A 549 -13.36 -28.84 27.89
C LEU A 549 -12.73 -29.43 29.16
N GLU A 550 -11.67 -30.22 29.04
CA GLU A 550 -10.90 -30.72 30.18
C GLU A 550 -10.28 -29.58 30.99
N SER A 551 -9.71 -28.57 30.31
CA SER A 551 -9.14 -27.39 30.97
C SER A 551 -10.20 -26.58 31.71
N LEU A 552 -11.42 -26.51 31.16
CA LEU A 552 -12.57 -25.88 31.80
C LEU A 552 -13.03 -26.63 33.05
N GLN A 553 -13.08 -27.96 33.00
CA GLN A 553 -13.42 -28.80 34.14
C GLN A 553 -12.35 -28.74 35.25
N ALA A 554 -11.09 -28.54 34.87
CA ALA A 554 -9.96 -28.42 35.78
C ALA A 554 -9.85 -27.04 36.45
N LEU A 555 -10.65 -26.04 36.05
CA LEU A 555 -10.66 -24.74 36.72
C LEU A 555 -11.20 -24.91 38.15
N PRO A 556 -10.49 -24.41 39.17
CA PRO A 556 -11.00 -24.41 40.53
C PRO A 556 -12.34 -23.65 40.56
N ALA A 557 -13.38 -24.27 41.14
CA ALA A 557 -14.53 -23.51 41.61
C ALA A 557 -14.03 -22.42 42.57
N ASP A 558 -14.66 -21.25 42.55
CA ASP A 558 -14.13 -19.92 42.93
C ASP A 558 -13.69 -19.71 44.40
N HIS A 559 -13.24 -20.73 45.12
CA HIS A 559 -12.94 -20.68 46.54
C HIS A 559 -11.61 -21.36 46.87
N ALA A 560 -10.69 -20.52 47.37
CA ALA A 560 -9.37 -20.82 47.94
C ALA A 560 -8.18 -20.98 46.96
N GLN A 561 -7.56 -19.86 46.57
CA GLN A 561 -6.20 -19.83 46.05
C GLN A 561 -5.17 -19.79 47.20
N ARG A 562 -4.58 -20.95 47.51
CA ARG A 562 -3.22 -21.02 48.08
C ARG A 562 -2.25 -21.20 46.91
N VAL A 563 -1.37 -20.23 46.70
CA VAL A 563 -0.28 -20.29 45.73
C VAL A 563 0.76 -21.31 46.20
N VAL A 564 0.84 -22.44 45.51
CA VAL A 564 2.01 -23.33 45.53
C VAL A 564 2.31 -23.71 44.08
N VAL A 565 3.46 -23.27 43.58
CA VAL A 565 4.03 -23.75 42.31
C VAL A 565 4.56 -25.16 42.59
N PRO A 566 4.05 -26.24 41.95
CA PRO A 566 4.52 -27.58 42.25
C PRO A 566 5.88 -27.81 41.58
N ALA A 567 6.92 -27.99 42.40
CA ALA A 567 8.04 -28.85 42.03
C ALA A 567 7.52 -30.29 41.95
N LEU A 568 7.86 -31.01 40.87
CA LEU A 568 7.41 -32.38 40.63
C LEU A 568 7.84 -33.33 41.77
N ARG A 569 6.91 -33.75 42.65
CA ARG A 569 6.89 -35.07 43.33
C ARG A 569 5.59 -35.33 44.13
N ALA A 570 5.29 -36.61 44.37
CA ALA A 570 4.00 -37.20 44.74
C ALA A 570 3.63 -37.20 46.24
N GLY A 571 2.32 -37.17 46.57
CA GLY A 571 1.72 -37.81 47.76
C GLY A 571 0.81 -36.97 48.70
N HIS A 572 -0.50 -37.31 48.71
CA HIS A 572 -1.51 -37.34 49.83
C HIS A 572 -2.06 -36.06 50.54
N GLY A 573 -3.41 -35.93 50.53
CA GLY A 573 -4.26 -35.70 51.73
C GLY A 573 -5.04 -34.36 51.93
N ALA A 574 -6.39 -34.42 51.90
CA ALA A 574 -7.49 -33.42 52.15
C ALA A 574 -7.44 -32.59 53.48
N PRO A 575 -8.31 -31.57 53.83
CA PRO A 575 -9.77 -31.41 53.52
C PRO A 575 -10.38 -29.97 53.34
N MET A 576 -11.72 -29.96 53.11
CA MET A 576 -12.69 -28.90 52.72
C MET A 576 -12.86 -27.66 53.62
N ALA A 577 -13.21 -26.49 53.03
CA ALA A 577 -14.18 -25.50 53.56
C ALA A 577 -14.63 -24.46 52.51
N GLN A 578 -15.77 -23.82 52.79
CA GLN A 578 -16.80 -23.23 51.93
C GLN A 578 -16.59 -21.79 51.39
N ALA A 579 -17.55 -21.41 50.54
CA ALA A 579 -17.57 -20.38 49.52
C ALA A 579 -18.16 -19.00 49.91
N SER A 580 -17.68 -17.93 49.27
CA SER A 580 -18.46 -16.71 48.94
C SER A 580 -17.78 -15.87 47.84
N SER A 581 -18.52 -15.64 46.75
CA SER A 581 -18.12 -15.01 45.48
C SER A 581 -18.48 -13.53 45.39
N SER A 582 -17.65 -12.71 44.74
CA SER A 582 -18.08 -11.43 44.16
C SER A 582 -17.43 -11.18 42.80
N ALA A 583 -18.28 -11.04 41.77
CA ALA A 583 -17.94 -10.85 40.37
C ALA A 583 -17.44 -9.43 40.06
N ALA A 584 -16.50 -9.30 39.11
CA ALA A 584 -16.20 -8.03 38.45
C ALA A 584 -15.84 -8.22 36.96
N SER A 585 -16.71 -7.67 36.13
CA SER A 585 -16.61 -7.09 34.78
C SER A 585 -15.42 -7.44 33.88
N GLY A 586 -15.70 -8.10 32.74
CA GLY A 586 -14.80 -8.23 31.59
C GLY A 586 -15.57 -8.11 30.27
N SER A 587 -14.91 -7.56 29.24
CA SER A 587 -15.36 -7.38 27.85
C SER A 587 -16.14 -8.59 27.32
N GLY A 588 -17.42 -8.37 26.97
CA GLY A 588 -18.41 -9.40 26.61
C GLY A 588 -18.26 -10.01 25.21
N LEU A 589 -17.05 -10.44 24.80
CA LEU A 589 -16.87 -11.19 23.56
C LEU A 589 -17.31 -12.66 23.73
N PRO A 590 -17.96 -13.26 22.71
CA PRO A 590 -18.67 -14.53 22.87
C PRO A 590 -17.72 -15.73 23.02
N GLU A 591 -18.08 -16.60 23.97
CA GLU A 591 -17.49 -17.94 24.12
C GLU A 591 -17.87 -18.83 22.93
N CYS A 592 -16.97 -19.76 22.57
CA CYS A 592 -17.27 -20.76 21.56
C CYS A 592 -18.29 -21.76 22.11
N LYS A 593 -19.44 -21.90 21.43
CA LYS A 593 -20.53 -22.81 21.86
C LYS A 593 -20.37 -24.24 21.36
N GLY A 594 -19.29 -24.54 20.67
CA GLY A 594 -19.03 -25.86 20.08
C GLY A 594 -19.65 -26.06 18.69
N GLU A 595 -20.13 -25.00 18.04
CA GLU A 595 -20.60 -25.06 16.64
C GLU A 595 -19.46 -25.45 15.70
N LYS A 596 -19.74 -26.28 14.69
CA LYS A 596 -18.70 -26.91 13.85
C LYS A 596 -17.81 -25.88 13.14
N ILE A 597 -18.40 -24.82 12.58
CA ILE A 597 -17.67 -23.78 11.83
C ILE A 597 -16.94 -22.82 12.77
N ASP A 598 -17.58 -22.41 13.86
CA ASP A 598 -16.95 -21.57 14.89
C ASP A 598 -15.70 -22.26 15.49
N LYS A 599 -15.81 -23.54 15.89
CA LYS A 599 -14.67 -24.35 16.35
C LYS A 599 -13.56 -24.40 15.31
N LEU A 600 -13.90 -24.71 14.06
CA LEU A 600 -12.94 -24.82 12.98
C LEU A 600 -12.21 -23.49 12.75
N THR A 601 -12.95 -22.38 12.72
CA THR A 601 -12.38 -21.06 12.46
C THR A 601 -11.45 -20.64 13.60
N ARG A 602 -11.90 -20.77 14.85
CA ARG A 602 -11.12 -20.42 16.05
C ARG A 602 -9.85 -21.25 16.20
N VAL A 603 -9.94 -22.57 16.06
CA VAL A 603 -8.77 -23.46 16.13
C VAL A 603 -7.83 -23.24 14.94
N GLY A 604 -8.37 -23.02 13.75
CA GLY A 604 -7.55 -22.78 12.56
C GLY A 604 -6.81 -21.44 12.62
N LEU A 605 -7.39 -20.40 13.23
CA LEU A 605 -6.71 -19.14 13.50
C LEU A 605 -5.56 -19.31 14.50
N LEU A 606 -5.77 -20.09 15.57
CA LEU A 606 -4.70 -20.45 16.51
C LEU A 606 -3.57 -21.21 15.80
N GLN A 607 -3.90 -22.12 14.90
CA GLN A 607 -2.92 -22.86 14.11
C GLN A 607 -2.06 -21.92 13.26
N LEU A 608 -2.67 -20.94 12.59
CA LEU A 608 -1.96 -19.96 11.77
C LEU A 608 -0.96 -19.11 12.59
N ILE A 609 -1.39 -18.53 13.71
CA ILE A 609 -0.51 -17.68 14.52
C ILE A 609 0.54 -18.47 15.29
N SER A 610 0.32 -19.76 15.52
CA SER A 610 1.27 -20.63 16.24
C SER A 610 2.45 -21.10 15.37
N ASN A 611 2.41 -20.84 14.06
CA ASN A 611 3.49 -21.22 13.16
C ASN A 611 4.75 -20.38 13.40
N VAL A 612 5.91 -21.02 13.30
CA VAL A 612 7.23 -20.37 13.47
C VAL A 612 7.55 -19.49 12.26
N GLU A 613 7.11 -19.90 11.07
CA GLU A 613 7.25 -19.11 9.86
C GLU A 613 6.26 -17.93 9.85
N GLY A 614 6.77 -16.74 9.53
CA GLY A 614 5.95 -15.54 9.40
C GLY A 614 4.91 -15.67 8.30
N LEU A 615 3.67 -15.27 8.60
CA LEU A 615 2.58 -15.30 7.63
C LEU A 615 2.88 -14.38 6.44
N ASN A 616 2.64 -14.87 5.22
CA ASN A 616 2.80 -14.11 3.99
C ASN A 616 1.59 -14.25 3.09
N MET A 617 1.50 -13.41 2.05
CA MET A 617 0.33 -13.37 1.17
C MET A 617 0.08 -14.70 0.43
N GLN A 618 1.13 -15.50 0.20
CA GLN A 618 1.05 -16.77 -0.53
C GLN A 618 0.70 -17.96 0.38
N SER A 619 1.04 -17.89 1.67
CA SER A 619 0.74 -18.95 2.64
C SER A 619 -0.56 -18.72 3.43
N THR A 620 -1.09 -17.50 3.40
CA THR A 620 -2.31 -17.15 4.12
C THR A 620 -3.55 -17.60 3.35
N PRO A 621 -4.52 -18.26 4.01
CA PRO A 621 -5.79 -18.64 3.36
C PRO A 621 -6.45 -17.43 2.69
N GLU A 622 -7.06 -17.65 1.52
CA GLU A 622 -7.68 -16.59 0.73
C GLU A 622 -8.76 -15.84 1.52
N THR A 623 -9.46 -16.53 2.42
CA THR A 623 -10.47 -15.98 3.34
C THR A 623 -9.89 -15.08 4.45
N PHE A 624 -8.58 -15.04 4.63
CA PHE A 624 -7.89 -14.20 5.61
C PHE A 624 -6.89 -13.21 5.02
N GLN A 625 -6.74 -13.15 3.68
CA GLN A 625 -5.80 -12.24 3.04
C GLN A 625 -6.02 -10.77 3.41
N ILE A 626 -7.28 -10.32 3.49
CA ILE A 626 -7.62 -8.96 3.92
C ILE A 626 -7.24 -8.68 5.39
N ASN A 627 -7.15 -9.74 6.20
CA ASN A 627 -6.81 -9.67 7.62
C ASN A 627 -5.33 -10.02 7.89
N LEU A 628 -4.50 -10.14 6.85
CA LEU A 628 -3.09 -10.50 6.98
C LEU A 628 -2.29 -9.57 7.91
N PRO A 629 -2.41 -8.23 7.83
CA PRO A 629 -1.69 -7.33 8.75
C PRO A 629 -2.08 -7.58 10.21
N ARG A 630 -3.37 -7.76 10.49
CA ARG A 630 -3.89 -8.07 11.83
C ARG A 630 -3.40 -9.43 12.33
N LEU A 631 -3.39 -10.44 11.47
CA LEU A 631 -2.86 -11.76 11.78
C LEU A 631 -1.37 -11.72 12.11
N ARG A 632 -0.57 -10.96 11.35
CA ARG A 632 0.86 -10.76 11.65
C ARG A 632 1.07 -10.05 12.97
N ALA A 633 0.27 -9.04 13.29
CA ALA A 633 0.35 -8.36 14.58
C ALA A 633 0.07 -9.35 15.73
N VAL A 634 -0.94 -10.22 15.61
CA VAL A 634 -1.19 -11.24 16.64
C VAL A 634 -0.10 -12.32 16.68
N GLN A 635 0.45 -12.73 15.53
CA GLN A 635 1.58 -13.66 15.46
C GLN A 635 2.83 -13.08 16.13
N ASP A 636 3.12 -11.80 15.90
CA ASP A 636 4.19 -11.06 16.60
C ASP A 636 3.97 -11.10 18.12
N GLN A 637 2.75 -10.79 18.58
CA GLN A 637 2.41 -10.89 20.00
C GLN A 637 2.57 -12.32 20.55
N PHE A 638 2.20 -13.34 19.78
CA PHE A 638 2.38 -14.73 20.16
C PHE A 638 3.86 -15.08 20.36
N GLN A 639 4.73 -14.67 19.43
CA GLN A 639 6.17 -14.89 19.53
C GLN A 639 6.80 -14.09 20.68
N LYS A 640 6.43 -12.82 20.87
CA LYS A 640 6.87 -12.00 22.01
C LYS A 640 6.51 -12.63 23.35
N VAL A 641 5.30 -13.19 23.47
CA VAL A 641 4.87 -13.92 24.68
C VAL A 641 5.74 -15.16 24.93
N ILE A 642 6.13 -15.91 23.88
CA ILE A 642 7.05 -17.05 24.00
C ILE A 642 8.42 -16.60 24.51
N VAL A 643 8.99 -15.53 23.92
CA VAL A 643 10.30 -15.01 24.32
C VAL A 643 10.27 -14.55 25.78
N ILE A 644 9.30 -13.71 26.17
CA ILE A 644 9.18 -13.21 27.55
C ILE A 644 8.96 -14.37 28.53
N ALA A 645 8.07 -15.31 28.21
CA ALA A 645 7.81 -16.46 29.08
C ALA A 645 9.03 -17.37 29.23
N THR A 646 9.84 -17.53 28.17
CA THR A 646 11.10 -18.30 28.21
C THR A 646 12.12 -17.59 29.10
N SER A 647 12.30 -16.28 28.93
CA SER A 647 13.22 -15.47 29.76
C SER A 647 12.82 -15.49 31.24
N ILE A 648 11.53 -15.34 31.55
CA ILE A 648 11.00 -15.44 32.93
C ILE A 648 11.23 -16.85 33.50
N LEU A 649 10.97 -17.90 32.71
CA LEU A 649 11.17 -19.28 33.16
C LEU A 649 12.64 -19.56 33.49
N VAL A 650 13.58 -19.13 32.65
CA VAL A 650 15.02 -19.29 32.88
C VAL A 650 15.45 -18.51 34.12
N LEU A 651 15.01 -17.26 34.27
CA LEU A 651 15.29 -16.45 35.46
C LEU A 651 14.77 -17.13 36.72
N HIS A 652 13.51 -17.60 36.70
CA HIS A 652 12.90 -18.29 37.81
C HIS A 652 13.68 -19.55 38.19
N GLN A 653 14.06 -20.39 37.22
CA GLN A 653 14.82 -21.62 37.49
C GLN A 653 16.19 -21.35 38.11
N VAL A 654 16.85 -20.29 37.67
CA VAL A 654 18.21 -19.95 38.12
C VAL A 654 18.21 -19.32 39.52
N LEU A 655 17.13 -18.62 39.91
CA LEU A 655 17.02 -17.89 41.18
C LEU A 655 16.22 -18.60 42.27
N VAL A 656 15.30 -19.53 41.94
CA VAL A 656 14.36 -20.14 42.92
C VAL A 656 15.04 -20.80 44.12
N SER A 657 16.27 -21.33 43.95
CA SER A 657 17.02 -21.98 45.04
C SER A 657 18.05 -21.05 45.70
N LYS A 658 18.16 -19.79 45.27
CA LYS A 658 19.24 -18.87 45.63
C LYS A 658 18.77 -17.62 46.38
N VAL A 659 17.46 -17.33 46.33
CA VAL A 659 16.88 -16.03 46.67
C VAL A 659 15.54 -16.23 47.37
N ALA A 660 15.14 -15.29 48.23
CA ALA A 660 13.84 -15.32 48.89
C ALA A 660 12.67 -15.11 47.91
N ALA A 661 11.49 -15.66 48.21
CA ALA A 661 10.30 -15.54 47.36
C ALA A 661 9.93 -14.10 46.94
N PRO A 662 9.94 -13.07 47.82
CA PRO A 662 9.62 -11.70 47.40
C PRO A 662 10.69 -11.09 46.48
N GLU A 663 11.96 -11.34 46.75
CA GLU A 663 13.08 -10.91 45.90
C GLU A 663 12.98 -11.53 44.50
N LEU A 664 12.60 -12.80 44.40
CA LEU A 664 12.35 -13.48 43.12
C LEU A 664 11.20 -12.84 42.32
N GLN A 665 10.10 -12.48 42.98
CA GLN A 665 8.95 -11.85 42.31
C GLN A 665 9.28 -10.44 41.81
N ASN A 666 10.12 -9.70 42.54
CA ASN A 666 10.59 -8.39 42.09
C ASN A 666 11.49 -8.51 40.85
N ALA A 667 12.46 -9.44 40.86
CA ALA A 667 13.32 -9.68 39.70
C ALA A 667 12.53 -10.11 38.45
N ILE A 668 11.52 -10.96 38.60
CA ILE A 668 10.61 -11.34 37.50
C ILE A 668 9.82 -10.13 36.99
N SER A 669 9.40 -9.24 37.89
CA SER A 669 8.65 -8.03 37.54
C SER A 669 9.51 -7.06 36.73
N GLU A 670 10.73 -6.79 37.18
CA GLU A 670 11.67 -5.91 36.47
C GLU A 670 12.05 -6.47 35.10
N LEU A 671 12.31 -7.77 35.00
CA LEU A 671 12.58 -8.42 33.71
C LEU A 671 11.39 -8.32 32.76
N TYR A 672 10.18 -8.53 33.26
CA TYR A 672 8.97 -8.37 32.47
C TYR A 672 8.86 -6.95 31.91
N ASP A 673 9.01 -5.91 32.75
CA ASP A 673 8.87 -4.52 32.32
C ASP A 673 9.98 -4.13 31.32
N ALA A 674 11.23 -4.58 31.56
CA ALA A 674 12.35 -4.35 30.66
C ALA A 674 12.14 -5.00 29.28
N LEU A 675 11.71 -6.26 29.24
CA LEU A 675 11.48 -6.98 27.98
C LEU A 675 10.27 -6.46 27.21
N VAL A 676 9.18 -6.11 27.90
CA VAL A 676 8.01 -5.49 27.26
C VAL A 676 8.42 -4.18 26.59
N LYS A 677 9.14 -3.32 27.31
CA LYS A 677 9.63 -2.05 26.76
C LYS A 677 10.54 -2.27 25.54
N LEU A 678 11.47 -3.21 25.64
CA LEU A 678 12.43 -3.50 24.57
C LEU A 678 11.73 -4.06 23.31
N LEU A 679 10.88 -5.07 23.47
CA LEU A 679 10.22 -5.75 22.36
C LEU A 679 9.08 -4.94 21.72
N ASP A 680 8.47 -4.01 22.46
CA ASP A 680 7.44 -3.13 21.90
C ASP A 680 8.03 -1.88 21.21
N SER A 681 9.22 -1.44 21.62
CA SER A 681 9.93 -0.31 20.98
C SER A 681 10.83 -0.73 19.82
N ASN A 682 11.37 -1.96 19.81
CA ASN A 682 12.26 -2.45 18.76
C ASN A 682 11.72 -3.76 18.14
N PRO A 683 11.15 -3.72 16.90
CA PRO A 683 10.66 -4.92 16.23
C PRO A 683 11.79 -5.88 15.79
N ASP A 684 13.01 -5.38 15.63
CA ASP A 684 14.20 -6.14 15.21
C ASP A 684 15.14 -6.44 16.38
N ALA A 685 14.59 -6.51 17.60
CA ALA A 685 15.35 -6.74 18.82
C ALA A 685 16.22 -8.01 18.72
N SER A 686 17.53 -7.83 18.93
CA SER A 686 18.48 -8.94 18.80
C SER A 686 18.45 -9.86 20.02
N THR A 687 18.91 -11.10 19.86
CA THR A 687 19.10 -12.01 21.00
C THR A 687 20.10 -11.47 22.03
N GLU A 688 21.05 -10.63 21.59
CA GLU A 688 22.03 -9.97 22.47
C GLU A 688 21.36 -8.92 23.35
N GLU A 689 20.47 -8.11 22.78
CA GLU A 689 19.69 -7.09 23.51
C GLU A 689 18.75 -7.73 24.55
N ILE A 690 18.12 -8.87 24.22
CA ILE A 690 17.28 -9.63 25.16
C ILE A 690 18.12 -10.19 26.31
N VAL A 691 19.31 -10.70 26.00
CA VAL A 691 20.27 -11.21 26.98
C VAL A 691 20.78 -10.07 27.87
N GLU A 692 21.06 -8.90 27.31
CA GLU A 692 21.47 -7.71 28.05
C GLU A 692 20.36 -7.27 29.00
N ALA A 693 19.10 -7.18 28.54
CA ALA A 693 17.97 -6.87 29.40
C ALA A 693 17.87 -7.87 30.57
N MET A 694 18.10 -9.16 30.32
CA MET A 694 18.14 -10.18 31.37
C MET A 694 19.28 -9.93 32.37
N ALA A 695 20.50 -9.67 31.89
CA ALA A 695 21.65 -9.39 32.73
C ALA A 695 21.49 -8.10 33.53
N SER A 696 20.94 -7.05 32.93
CA SER A 696 20.59 -5.79 33.59
C SER A 696 19.57 -6.01 34.69
N SER A 697 18.47 -6.74 34.43
CA SER A 697 17.48 -7.08 35.47
C SER A 697 18.03 -7.98 36.57
N LEU A 698 19.18 -8.63 36.39
CA LEU A 698 19.91 -9.35 37.45
C LEU A 698 20.91 -8.45 38.20
N ALA A 699 21.40 -7.39 37.55
CA ALA A 699 22.40 -6.44 38.09
C ALA A 699 21.77 -5.23 38.80
N THR A 700 20.61 -4.75 38.32
CA THR A 700 19.82 -3.68 38.95
C THR A 700 19.28 -4.11 40.32
N VAL A 701 19.25 -5.41 40.58
CA VAL A 701 18.93 -5.98 41.89
C VAL A 701 20.13 -5.84 42.83
N GLY A 702 20.44 -4.60 43.23
CA GLY A 702 21.21 -4.29 44.44
C GLY A 702 20.55 -4.76 45.74
N SER A 703 19.48 -5.56 45.63
CA SER A 703 18.64 -6.13 46.68
C SER A 703 18.61 -7.67 46.70
N LEU A 704 19.31 -8.37 45.78
CA LEU A 704 19.51 -9.81 45.95
C LEU A 704 20.52 -10.02 47.08
N SER A 705 20.16 -10.86 48.04
CA SER A 705 21.04 -11.30 49.13
C SER A 705 22.20 -12.20 48.66
N LEU A 706 22.70 -12.00 47.43
CA LEU A 706 23.74 -12.79 46.79
C LEU A 706 25.08 -12.04 46.75
N PRO A 707 26.21 -12.71 47.08
CA PRO A 707 27.54 -12.15 46.85
C PRO A 707 27.75 -11.79 45.37
N GLU A 708 28.45 -10.68 45.11
CA GLU A 708 28.68 -10.13 43.77
C GLU A 708 29.22 -11.15 42.75
N LYS A 709 30.19 -11.99 43.17
CA LYS A 709 30.73 -13.10 42.35
C LYS A 709 29.68 -14.16 42.02
N GLN A 710 28.74 -14.43 42.93
CA GLN A 710 27.67 -15.40 42.73
C GLN A 710 26.56 -14.82 41.85
N ALA A 711 26.27 -13.52 41.94
CA ALA A 711 25.35 -12.83 41.05
C ALA A 711 25.86 -12.84 39.60
N GLN A 712 27.14 -12.54 39.38
CA GLN A 712 27.76 -12.57 38.05
C GLN A 712 27.73 -13.98 37.42
N ALA A 713 28.11 -15.02 38.18
CA ALA A 713 28.04 -16.41 37.71
C ALA A 713 26.60 -16.87 37.42
N THR A 714 25.62 -16.33 38.17
CA THR A 714 24.20 -16.60 38.00
C THR A 714 23.66 -15.94 36.73
N ALA A 715 24.10 -14.71 36.43
CA ALA A 715 23.76 -14.02 35.19
C ALA A 715 24.34 -14.73 33.96
N GLU A 716 25.62 -15.12 33.99
CA GLU A 716 26.24 -15.87 32.89
C GLU A 716 25.53 -17.21 32.62
N LEU A 717 25.12 -17.91 33.69
CA LEU A 717 24.36 -19.16 33.57
C LEU A 717 22.99 -18.90 32.94
N ALA A 718 22.28 -17.87 33.39
CA ALA A 718 20.97 -17.48 32.87
C ALA A 718 21.04 -17.14 31.38
N THR A 719 22.02 -16.34 30.96
CA THR A 719 22.29 -16.01 29.56
C THR A 719 22.52 -17.25 28.70
N LYS A 720 23.40 -18.16 29.14
CA LYS A 720 23.70 -19.42 28.41
C LYS A 720 22.46 -20.31 28.29
N MET A 721 21.67 -20.40 29.36
CA MET A 721 20.42 -21.16 29.36
C MET A 721 19.37 -20.53 28.44
N LEU A 722 19.27 -19.20 28.41
CA LEU A 722 18.32 -18.48 27.55
C LEU A 722 18.67 -18.68 26.07
N LEU A 723 19.93 -18.48 25.68
CA LEU A 723 20.37 -18.67 24.30
C LEU A 723 20.12 -20.11 23.82
N LYS A 724 20.36 -21.11 24.66
CA LYS A 724 20.03 -22.51 24.34
C LYS A 724 18.52 -22.74 24.25
N SER A 725 17.74 -22.16 25.15
CA SER A 725 16.28 -22.35 25.23
C SER A 725 15.52 -21.65 24.09
N LEU A 726 16.15 -20.72 23.37
CA LEU A 726 15.57 -20.04 22.21
C LEU A 726 15.98 -20.70 20.88
N GLN A 727 16.84 -21.72 20.89
CA GLN A 727 17.24 -22.44 19.67
C GLN A 727 16.13 -23.35 19.14
N ALA A 728 16.07 -23.51 17.82
CA ALA A 728 15.14 -24.41 17.16
C ALA A 728 15.37 -25.87 17.61
N GLY A 729 14.28 -26.55 18.00
CA GLY A 729 14.32 -27.94 18.46
C GLY A 729 14.61 -28.12 19.95
N ASP A 730 14.80 -27.05 20.72
CA ASP A 730 14.97 -27.15 22.17
C ASP A 730 13.67 -27.59 22.88
N VAL A 731 13.83 -28.43 23.90
CA VAL A 731 12.70 -29.01 24.66
C VAL A 731 12.01 -27.96 25.53
N VAL A 732 12.75 -26.98 26.06
CA VAL A 732 12.21 -25.86 26.83
C VAL A 732 11.36 -24.99 25.91
N PHE A 733 11.88 -24.63 24.72
CA PHE A 733 11.12 -23.89 23.72
C PHE A 733 9.79 -24.59 23.40
N GLY A 734 9.82 -25.89 23.09
CA GLY A 734 8.61 -26.66 22.77
C GLY A 734 7.58 -26.68 23.92
N LYS A 735 8.04 -26.80 25.18
CA LYS A 735 7.16 -26.77 26.35
C LYS A 735 6.56 -25.39 26.60
N VAL A 736 7.36 -24.33 26.49
CA VAL A 736 6.90 -22.93 26.63
C VAL A 736 5.91 -22.60 25.52
N SER A 737 6.25 -22.89 24.27
CA SER A 737 5.38 -22.68 23.10
C SER A 737 4.04 -23.41 23.28
N ARG A 738 4.04 -24.68 23.72
CA ARG A 738 2.78 -25.41 24.02
C ARG A 738 1.98 -24.77 25.15
N ALA A 739 2.62 -24.27 26.20
CA ALA A 739 1.93 -23.59 27.30
C ALA A 739 1.33 -22.24 26.86
N VAL A 740 2.05 -21.47 26.05
CA VAL A 740 1.55 -20.22 25.44
C VAL A 740 0.39 -20.52 24.49
N TYR A 741 0.51 -21.54 23.63
CA TYR A 741 -0.58 -22.02 22.79
C TYR A 741 -1.83 -22.37 23.61
N CYS A 742 -1.67 -23.11 24.71
CA CYS A 742 -2.78 -23.43 25.61
C CYS A 742 -3.40 -22.19 26.25
N ALA A 743 -2.59 -21.16 26.54
CA ALA A 743 -3.08 -19.89 27.08
C ALA A 743 -3.96 -19.16 26.06
N PHE A 744 -3.48 -19.03 24.81
CA PHE A 744 -4.24 -18.45 23.71
C PHE A 744 -5.51 -19.25 23.41
N ARG A 745 -5.44 -20.59 23.40
CA ARG A 745 -6.61 -21.46 23.26
C ARG A 745 -7.66 -21.19 24.34
N GLY A 746 -7.21 -20.94 25.57
CA GLY A 746 -8.07 -20.59 26.70
C GLY A 746 -8.94 -19.37 26.41
N VAL A 747 -8.35 -18.30 25.85
CA VAL A 747 -9.06 -17.07 25.46
C VAL A 747 -9.88 -17.27 24.20
N VAL A 748 -9.28 -17.83 23.15
CA VAL A 748 -9.90 -17.94 21.83
C VAL A 748 -11.14 -18.84 21.87
N LEU A 749 -11.16 -19.91 22.66
CA LEU A 749 -12.36 -20.75 22.84
C LEU A 749 -13.23 -20.30 24.03
N GLY A 750 -12.62 -19.79 25.10
CA GLY A 750 -13.30 -19.40 26.35
C GLY A 750 -13.80 -17.95 26.41
N GLY A 751 -13.60 -17.15 25.36
CA GLY A 751 -14.00 -15.74 25.28
C GLY A 751 -13.03 -14.76 25.96
N GLY A 752 -13.26 -13.45 25.79
CA GLY A 752 -12.46 -12.37 26.39
C GLY A 752 -12.74 -12.11 27.87
N GLY A 753 -13.78 -12.73 28.43
CA GLY A 753 -14.19 -12.52 29.81
C GLY A 753 -13.30 -13.20 30.86
N VAL A 754 -13.75 -13.12 32.12
CA VAL A 754 -13.04 -13.67 33.31
C VAL A 754 -12.67 -15.14 33.13
N LYS A 755 -13.53 -15.93 32.49
CA LYS A 755 -13.33 -17.36 32.23
C LYS A 755 -12.13 -17.60 31.30
N GLY A 756 -12.06 -16.92 30.17
CA GLY A 756 -10.94 -16.99 29.23
C GLY A 756 -9.63 -16.53 29.87
N LYS A 757 -9.68 -15.44 30.67
CA LYS A 757 -8.52 -14.99 31.45
C LYS A 757 -8.02 -16.05 32.42
N LYS A 758 -8.90 -16.67 33.22
CA LYS A 758 -8.53 -17.76 34.14
C LYS A 758 -7.92 -18.96 33.40
N LEU A 759 -8.46 -19.31 32.23
CA LEU A 759 -7.91 -20.37 31.37
C LEU A 759 -6.52 -20.02 30.81
N ALA A 760 -6.27 -18.74 30.49
CA ALA A 760 -4.98 -18.27 30.01
C ALA A 760 -3.93 -18.26 31.13
N GLU A 761 -4.32 -17.83 32.33
CA GLU A 761 -3.43 -17.76 33.49
C GLU A 761 -2.93 -19.14 33.96
N ALA A 762 -3.77 -20.19 33.88
CA ALA A 762 -3.43 -21.52 34.39
C ALA A 762 -2.13 -22.11 33.77
N PRO A 763 -1.94 -22.17 32.44
CA PRO A 763 -0.67 -22.61 31.84
C PRO A 763 0.47 -21.60 32.04
N LEU A 764 0.21 -20.29 31.98
CA LEU A 764 1.25 -19.26 32.16
C LEU A 764 1.82 -19.23 33.58
N ARG A 765 1.00 -19.52 34.59
CA ARG A 765 1.42 -19.61 36.00
C ARG A 765 2.44 -20.73 36.22
N ARG A 766 2.39 -21.82 35.43
CA ARG A 766 3.41 -22.90 35.47
C ARG A 766 4.77 -22.43 34.94
N LEU A 767 4.79 -21.36 34.15
CA LEU A 767 6.01 -20.73 33.64
C LEU A 767 6.46 -19.55 34.50
N ALA A 768 5.84 -19.32 35.66
CA ALA A 768 5.98 -18.09 36.46
C ALA A 768 5.65 -16.79 35.70
N ALA A 769 4.93 -16.89 34.57
CA ALA A 769 4.67 -15.79 33.65
C ALA A 769 3.20 -15.33 33.66
N ALA A 770 2.52 -15.42 34.82
CA ALA A 770 1.10 -15.08 34.94
C ALA A 770 0.78 -13.62 34.56
N LYS A 771 1.75 -12.70 34.67
CA LYS A 771 1.63 -11.31 34.23
C LYS A 771 1.35 -11.16 32.73
N LEU A 772 1.70 -12.15 31.90
CA LEU A 772 1.41 -12.14 30.47
C LEU A 772 -0.07 -12.39 30.15
N ALA A 773 -0.91 -12.77 31.13
CA ALA A 773 -2.30 -13.12 30.89
C ALA A 773 -3.11 -11.99 30.24
N ASP A 774 -2.95 -10.75 30.69
CA ASP A 774 -3.66 -9.61 30.10
C ASP A 774 -3.22 -9.34 28.65
N ARG A 775 -1.94 -9.56 28.34
CA ARG A 775 -1.40 -9.46 26.97
C ARG A 775 -1.97 -10.56 26.07
N VAL A 776 -2.05 -11.79 26.59
CA VAL A 776 -2.66 -12.93 25.87
C VAL A 776 -4.17 -12.73 25.68
N VAL A 777 -4.88 -12.16 26.66
CA VAL A 777 -6.31 -11.83 26.54
C VAL A 777 -6.50 -10.81 25.42
N LYS A 778 -5.80 -9.68 25.44
CA LYS A 778 -5.89 -8.65 24.38
C LYS A 778 -5.64 -9.23 22.98
N ALA A 779 -4.56 -10.00 22.80
CA ALA A 779 -4.24 -10.61 21.52
C ALA A 779 -5.26 -11.70 21.12
N GLY A 780 -5.78 -12.47 22.08
CA GLY A 780 -6.80 -13.49 21.85
C GLY A 780 -8.16 -12.90 21.49
N GLU A 781 -8.55 -11.76 22.07
CA GLU A 781 -9.80 -11.05 21.74
C GLU A 781 -9.84 -10.63 20.26
N VAL A 782 -8.70 -10.23 19.70
CA VAL A 782 -8.56 -9.93 18.27
C VAL A 782 -8.90 -11.17 17.42
N LEU A 783 -8.41 -12.35 17.80
CA LEU A 783 -8.74 -13.60 17.11
C LEU A 783 -10.21 -14.02 17.30
N VAL A 784 -10.79 -13.79 18.48
CA VAL A 784 -12.22 -14.06 18.73
C VAL A 784 -13.11 -13.21 17.83
N LYS A 785 -12.82 -11.89 17.74
CA LYS A 785 -13.54 -10.99 16.82
C LYS A 785 -13.38 -11.41 15.37
N MET A 786 -12.15 -11.70 14.96
CA MET A 786 -11.86 -12.12 13.59
C MET A 786 -12.54 -13.44 13.22
N ALA A 787 -12.62 -14.40 14.15
CA ALA A 787 -13.38 -15.63 13.94
C ALA A 787 -14.88 -15.34 13.73
N ALA A 788 -15.47 -14.51 14.59
CA ALA A 788 -16.89 -14.17 14.51
C ALA A 788 -17.25 -13.41 13.22
N ILE A 789 -16.38 -12.50 12.77
CA ILE A 789 -16.58 -11.75 11.52
C ILE A 789 -16.35 -12.67 10.31
N SER A 790 -15.30 -13.51 10.36
CA SER A 790 -15.01 -14.46 9.29
C SER A 790 -16.11 -15.51 9.12
N GLU A 791 -16.76 -15.95 10.21
CA GLU A 791 -17.92 -16.82 10.12
C GLU A 791 -19.11 -16.13 9.45
N LYS A 792 -19.36 -14.85 9.76
CA LYS A 792 -20.42 -14.06 9.11
C LYS A 792 -20.13 -13.83 7.63
N VAL A 793 -18.90 -13.51 7.26
CA VAL A 793 -18.53 -13.16 5.87
C VAL A 793 -18.27 -14.42 5.03
N HIS A 794 -17.52 -15.39 5.53
CA HIS A 794 -17.03 -16.55 4.77
C HIS A 794 -17.68 -17.88 5.18
N GLY A 795 -18.60 -17.90 6.14
CA GLY A 795 -19.18 -19.14 6.69
C GLY A 795 -19.80 -20.09 5.66
N GLN A 796 -20.39 -19.58 4.57
CA GLN A 796 -20.94 -20.44 3.51
C GLN A 796 -19.84 -21.17 2.72
N TRP A 797 -18.70 -20.53 2.48
CA TRP A 797 -17.53 -21.17 1.86
C TRP A 797 -16.91 -22.20 2.80
N TYR A 798 -16.81 -21.90 4.10
CA TYR A 798 -16.35 -22.88 5.08
C TYR A 798 -17.26 -24.10 5.16
N LYS A 799 -18.58 -23.93 5.11
CA LYS A 799 -19.53 -25.05 5.04
C LYS A 799 -19.31 -25.89 3.79
N ALA A 800 -19.15 -25.26 2.63
CA ALA A 800 -18.89 -25.97 1.36
C ALA A 800 -17.56 -26.74 1.34
N LEU A 801 -16.55 -26.27 2.09
CA LEU A 801 -15.24 -26.94 2.21
C LEU A 801 -15.17 -27.96 3.35
N ALA A 802 -16.03 -27.85 4.37
CA ALA A 802 -16.02 -28.70 5.56
C ALA A 802 -17.01 -29.89 5.50
N LEU A 803 -17.94 -29.86 4.54
CA LEU A 803 -18.71 -31.02 4.05
C LEU A 803 -17.78 -31.90 3.23
#